data_AF-A0A4V1XPY7-F1
#
_entry.id   AF-A0A4V1XPY7-F1
#
_cell.length_a   1.000
_cell.length_b   1.000
_cell.length_c   1.000
_cell.angle_alpha   90.00
_cell.angle_beta   90.00
_cell.angle_gamma   90.00
#
_symmetry.space_group_name_H-M   'P 1'
#
loop_
_entity.id
_entity.type
_entity.pdbx_description
1 polymer ?
#
loop_
_entity_poly.entity_id
_entity_poly.type
_entity_poly.pdbx_seq_one_letter_code
_entity_poly.pdbx_strand_id
1 'polypeptide(L)'
;MHRPSADLTDPSRNIEESVGTPDPTSVDTEMDLSLTPPPEEDENRSYAPPPRIAARFYRPSQIRRKESAASSRRNSISSVHSRSSHGFGHHDTPQSKYIAQQLRRASILEDRKARLADRAAHAEKVRLRAALAKAQQKISNSEERALAAAQAREKNLAEIVSACAEEVKRAKAVAESTKEKREQDLRRLKLQMEERLAEAERRREELRKTHAAKRTRGLSLTAKKPDLDVLPDVAEHECQVMTIDVAASKIQWWWRGLLRRTAVREFAELGLSIDGVRETSFEKVVELLAQNRVLSATGRVLRICGLKEGDVGSVNETAAVRTFLSAFLILGHPTQVLSSKDSNGEQEQVGSSQGQRIAPDDLANPQSQDLVAKARDLLICFETLLSRLALWNNYTPPPAVQDSLPEAYATFHNAFIAWKARDSNALIEVMLMQFVELDAILETVKNRTEEAVTDTYEKSIRDNQLMLMVRIKKLAGPQQGKRMIFDAVRQARKARAAKKPIGDTRPRGAEHVDDPTADQRAADNVVSSQLQTLTPPSTPRNKESKWDLLQPSYPPILPDNRVLVHELAINHEYRIEFEQFREQHKLRMDPFFKDLKSSDDNEEKQFHYLIVMANYIKDRLQHLVREGSSMHTFIGEMLDTDVAQQQFLAGSFSYEKFFSSMGSLLPKLCAPVRDEEVKDLIEHKLTQGHVVDRLESLISFIDVMIYDYANYMLQVAAPNLIKEASTYEAKRFAEDLENGIAVLSRAEASWQTARNKVHAEAARRDPEGINHPRSRPTADKIYWQMLLDEFTQPAAPAETVPEPLALDSNRRARLGTQTLRIATASAILLQCKNLLKRDVRAPWRTEAGRIFTVLESMDDATRALDQPSAVDGILAALEAGRSMPAATKSHLRNLVTKVVAASAEAKQSNAEPREPVLRLLLTRIRNHILARLQAGSANEKVKATSTAGEKLANLGMPEFVEKIREIVDELVRVGSVDREAHGAWWEMVAEMAEKEASASPPANPL
;
A
#
# COMPACT_ATOMS: atom_id res chain seq x y z
N MET A 1 2.19 45.59 55.05
CA MET A 1 2.80 46.93 55.22
C MET A 1 3.27 47.42 53.86
N HIS A 2 3.21 48.74 53.61
CA HIS A 2 3.84 49.54 52.54
C HIS A 2 3.94 49.03 51.08
N ARG A 3 3.10 49.66 50.23
CA ARG A 3 3.41 50.23 48.89
C ARG A 3 4.49 51.34 49.01
N PRO A 4 5.17 51.84 47.94
CA PRO A 4 4.65 52.19 46.58
C PRO A 4 5.52 51.73 45.38
N SER A 5 5.22 51.90 44.07
CA SER A 5 4.15 52.54 43.25
C SER A 5 4.26 54.02 42.82
N ALA A 6 4.87 54.28 41.65
CA ALA A 6 4.76 55.47 40.76
C ALA A 6 5.59 55.19 39.46
N ASP A 7 5.40 55.75 38.25
CA ASP A 7 4.30 56.46 37.56
C ASP A 7 4.55 56.36 36.02
N LEU A 8 3.55 56.27 35.11
CA LEU A 8 2.90 57.32 34.29
C LEU A 8 3.86 58.17 33.40
N THR A 9 3.54 58.68 32.20
CA THR A 9 2.24 59.00 31.54
C THR A 9 2.21 58.71 30.02
N ASP A 10 1.00 58.73 29.43
CA ASP A 10 0.68 58.76 27.98
C ASP A 10 0.98 60.15 27.32
N PRO A 11 0.96 60.30 25.98
CA PRO A 11 -0.11 61.10 25.38
C PRO A 11 -0.60 60.70 23.95
N SER A 12 -1.81 61.17 23.61
CA SER A 12 -2.61 60.84 22.43
C SER A 12 -2.36 61.69 21.16
N ARG A 13 -2.82 61.19 19.99
CA ARG A 13 -3.59 61.99 18.98
C ARG A 13 -4.18 61.20 17.79
N ASN A 14 -5.43 61.58 17.44
CA ASN A 14 -6.14 61.56 16.15
C ASN A 14 -6.15 60.32 15.23
N ILE A 15 -7.36 59.86 14.89
CA ILE A 15 -8.00 60.06 13.55
C ILE A 15 -9.53 59.79 13.67
N GLU A 16 -10.34 60.72 13.16
CA GLU A 16 -11.79 60.58 12.85
C GLU A 16 -11.90 60.31 11.32
N GLU A 17 -12.95 59.80 10.69
CA GLU A 17 -14.41 59.75 10.94
C GLU A 17 -14.96 58.37 10.42
N SER A 18 -16.22 58.00 10.16
CA SER A 18 -17.57 58.64 10.08
C SER A 18 -18.67 57.58 10.39
N VAL A 19 -19.96 57.91 10.26
CA VAL A 19 -21.15 57.07 10.58
C VAL A 19 -22.27 57.29 9.53
N GLY A 20 -23.18 56.33 9.30
CA GLY A 20 -24.32 56.55 8.38
C GLY A 20 -25.42 55.48 8.26
N THR A 21 -26.33 55.41 9.24
CA THR A 21 -27.70 54.79 9.22
C THR A 21 -28.58 55.56 10.24
N PRO A 22 -29.92 55.38 10.39
CA PRO A 22 -30.89 54.47 9.73
C PRO A 22 -31.87 55.24 8.78
N ASP A 23 -33.22 55.27 8.77
CA ASP A 23 -34.35 54.78 9.61
C ASP A 23 -35.69 54.71 8.77
N PRO A 24 -36.95 54.55 9.27
CA PRO A 24 -37.92 53.62 8.64
C PRO A 24 -39.34 54.19 8.35
N THR A 25 -40.28 53.32 7.93
CA THR A 25 -41.75 53.45 8.23
C THR A 25 -42.50 52.13 7.95
N SER A 26 -43.68 51.94 8.56
CA SER A 26 -44.45 50.68 8.53
C SER A 26 -45.98 50.88 8.57
N VAL A 27 -46.75 49.93 8.00
CA VAL A 27 -48.18 49.66 8.27
C VAL A 27 -48.47 48.18 7.97
N ASP A 28 -49.19 47.48 8.87
CA ASP A 28 -49.72 46.12 8.68
C ASP A 28 -51.24 46.14 8.43
N THR A 29 -51.79 45.15 7.72
CA THR A 29 -53.01 44.43 8.18
C THR A 29 -53.26 43.10 7.43
N GLU A 30 -54.14 42.28 8.03
CA GLU A 30 -54.37 40.85 7.77
C GLU A 30 -55.33 40.56 6.60
N MET A 31 -55.21 39.37 5.98
CA MET A 31 -56.39 38.50 5.72
C MET A 31 -55.98 37.05 5.44
N ASP A 32 -56.82 36.10 5.86
CA ASP A 32 -56.72 34.66 5.59
C ASP A 32 -57.73 34.25 4.51
N LEU A 33 -57.41 33.22 3.70
CA LEU A 33 -58.32 32.15 3.22
C LEU A 33 -57.62 31.17 2.25
N SER A 34 -57.66 29.88 2.61
CA SER A 34 -57.73 28.67 1.77
C SER A 34 -57.63 28.74 0.21
N LEU A 35 -56.88 27.81 -0.41
CA LEU A 35 -57.47 26.66 -1.15
C LEU A 35 -56.45 25.64 -1.71
N THR A 36 -56.86 24.36 -1.62
CA THR A 36 -56.42 23.12 -2.29
C THR A 36 -55.41 23.15 -3.45
N PRO A 37 -54.42 22.22 -3.47
CA PRO A 37 -53.88 21.67 -4.72
C PRO A 37 -54.82 20.59 -5.30
N PRO A 38 -55.26 20.69 -6.57
CA PRO A 38 -55.94 19.59 -7.27
C PRO A 38 -54.94 18.54 -7.82
N PRO A 39 -55.36 17.28 -8.03
CA PRO A 39 -54.49 16.18 -8.47
C PRO A 39 -54.62 15.85 -9.98
N GLU A 40 -53.90 14.79 -10.39
CA GLU A 40 -54.03 14.02 -11.66
C GLU A 40 -53.60 14.79 -12.93
N GLU A 41 -52.69 14.24 -13.75
CA GLU A 41 -52.91 13.20 -14.78
C GLU A 41 -53.95 13.72 -15.82
N ASP A 42 -53.64 13.81 -17.12
CA ASP A 42 -53.01 12.74 -17.91
C ASP A 42 -52.29 13.22 -19.21
N GLU A 43 -51.92 12.25 -20.05
CA GLU A 43 -51.32 12.33 -21.40
C GLU A 43 -51.39 13.65 -22.20
N ASN A 44 -50.26 14.03 -22.83
CA ASN A 44 -50.20 13.89 -24.30
C ASN A 44 -48.78 13.84 -24.91
N ARG A 45 -48.64 13.05 -25.99
CA ARG A 45 -47.37 12.53 -26.51
C ARG A 45 -46.99 13.17 -27.84
N SER A 46 -46.45 14.38 -27.81
CA SER A 46 -46.01 15.11 -29.01
C SER A 46 -44.78 14.48 -29.69
N TYR A 47 -44.98 13.86 -30.86
CA TYR A 47 -43.93 13.18 -31.62
C TYR A 47 -42.93 14.15 -32.27
N ALA A 48 -41.64 14.02 -31.92
CA ALA A 48 -40.54 14.53 -32.76
C ALA A 48 -40.32 13.59 -33.96
N PRO A 49 -40.34 14.07 -35.22
CA PRO A 49 -40.21 13.20 -36.39
C PRO A 49 -38.78 12.72 -36.64
N PRO A 50 -38.57 11.58 -37.34
CA PRO A 50 -37.23 11.03 -37.60
C PRO A 50 -36.28 12.00 -38.32
N PRO A 51 -34.93 11.85 -38.16
CA PRO A 51 -33.93 12.86 -38.56
C PRO A 51 -33.91 13.29 -40.04
N ARG A 52 -34.60 12.58 -40.93
CA ARG A 52 -34.69 12.90 -42.36
C ARG A 52 -35.63 14.09 -42.68
N ILE A 53 -36.45 14.55 -41.74
CA ILE A 53 -37.39 15.66 -41.96
C ILE A 53 -36.79 17.02 -41.54
N ALA A 54 -36.07 17.09 -40.41
CA ALA A 54 -35.45 18.33 -39.92
C ALA A 54 -34.49 18.99 -40.93
N ALA A 55 -33.80 18.19 -41.74
CA ALA A 55 -32.86 18.63 -42.78
C ALA A 55 -33.50 19.43 -43.95
N ARG A 56 -34.82 19.67 -43.96
CA ARG A 56 -35.51 20.41 -45.04
C ARG A 56 -35.63 21.92 -44.83
N PHE A 57 -35.41 22.45 -43.61
CA PHE A 57 -35.75 23.84 -43.29
C PHE A 57 -34.63 24.88 -43.47
N TYR A 58 -33.40 24.47 -43.80
CA TYR A 58 -32.30 25.41 -44.10
C TYR A 58 -31.77 25.23 -45.52
N ARG A 59 -31.96 26.26 -46.37
CA ARG A 59 -31.32 26.39 -47.67
C ARG A 59 -31.13 27.86 -48.08
N PRO A 60 -29.89 28.37 -48.14
CA PRO A 60 -29.57 29.58 -48.89
C PRO A 60 -29.81 29.37 -50.39
N SER A 61 -30.03 30.46 -51.12
CA SER A 61 -30.25 30.45 -52.56
C SER A 61 -28.95 30.68 -53.35
N GLN A 62 -28.80 30.06 -54.53
CA GLN A 62 -28.70 30.74 -55.83
C GLN A 62 -28.14 29.88 -56.99
N ILE A 63 -28.77 30.07 -58.16
CA ILE A 63 -28.20 30.13 -59.53
C ILE A 63 -27.46 28.91 -60.15
N ARG A 64 -28.24 28.25 -61.03
CA ARG A 64 -27.95 27.74 -62.39
C ARG A 64 -27.00 26.56 -62.68
N ARG A 65 -27.59 25.70 -63.53
CA ARG A 65 -27.07 24.96 -64.71
C ARG A 65 -26.31 23.65 -64.49
N LYS A 66 -27.03 22.58 -64.83
CA LYS A 66 -26.58 21.27 -65.29
C LYS A 66 -25.30 21.34 -66.14
N GLU A 67 -24.43 20.35 -65.95
CA GLU A 67 -24.10 19.43 -67.05
C GLU A 67 -23.86 18.02 -66.49
N SER A 68 -23.79 17.00 -67.36
CA SER A 68 -23.96 15.59 -66.96
C SER A 68 -22.87 14.68 -67.52
N ALA A 69 -22.12 14.01 -66.64
CA ALA A 69 -21.29 12.85 -66.96
C ALA A 69 -21.08 11.99 -65.68
N ALA A 70 -21.00 10.67 -65.72
CA ALA A 70 -21.07 9.75 -66.87
C ALA A 70 -21.87 8.48 -66.51
N SER A 71 -22.52 7.87 -67.51
CA SER A 71 -23.02 6.49 -67.42
C SER A 71 -23.18 5.88 -68.82
N SER A 72 -23.15 4.55 -68.86
CA SER A 72 -23.31 3.65 -70.02
C SER A 72 -22.28 3.71 -71.15
N ARG A 73 -21.74 2.52 -71.46
CA ARG A 73 -21.08 2.18 -72.74
C ARG A 73 -22.15 1.85 -73.81
N ARG A 74 -21.71 1.60 -75.05
CA ARG A 74 -22.47 1.29 -76.30
C ARG A 74 -22.94 2.55 -77.05
N ASN A 75 -22.80 2.68 -78.38
CA ASN A 75 -22.50 1.71 -79.45
C ASN A 75 -21.48 2.22 -80.49
N SER A 76 -20.92 1.30 -81.27
CA SER A 76 -20.26 1.59 -82.55
C SER A 76 -21.28 1.86 -83.66
N ILE A 77 -20.98 2.77 -84.60
CA ILE A 77 -21.23 2.58 -86.05
C ILE A 77 -20.36 3.55 -86.87
N SER A 78 -20.17 3.22 -88.15
CA SER A 78 -19.26 3.86 -89.09
C SER A 78 -19.97 4.66 -90.19
N SER A 79 -19.46 5.85 -90.50
CA SER A 79 -19.48 6.48 -91.84
C SER A 79 -18.38 7.55 -91.87
N VAL A 80 -17.30 7.41 -92.65
CA VAL A 80 -17.21 7.49 -94.12
C VAL A 80 -17.66 8.85 -94.66
N HIS A 81 -16.74 9.50 -95.38
CA HIS A 81 -16.90 10.83 -95.95
C HIS A 81 -18.07 10.90 -96.94
N SER A 82 -18.95 11.89 -96.77
CA SER A 82 -19.77 12.45 -97.85
C SER A 82 -19.25 13.85 -98.22
N ARG A 83 -19.12 14.12 -99.53
CA ARG A 83 -18.64 15.40 -100.07
C ARG A 83 -19.82 16.23 -100.62
N SER A 84 -19.59 17.54 -100.74
CA SER A 84 -20.17 18.47 -101.72
C SER A 84 -21.71 18.69 -101.80
N SER A 85 -22.16 19.81 -101.21
CA SER A 85 -23.27 20.68 -101.68
C SER A 85 -23.37 21.89 -100.73
N HIS A 86 -23.59 23.16 -101.11
CA HIS A 86 -23.46 23.89 -102.38
C HIS A 86 -22.45 25.05 -102.14
N GLY A 87 -22.23 26.10 -102.95
CA GLY A 87 -22.83 26.64 -104.17
C GLY A 87 -22.13 27.98 -104.51
N PHE A 88 -22.31 28.51 -105.72
CA PHE A 88 -21.65 29.77 -106.11
C PHE A 88 -22.31 31.00 -105.44
N GLY A 89 -21.47 31.94 -105.01
CA GLY A 89 -21.85 33.28 -104.56
C GLY A 89 -20.70 34.25 -104.88
N HIS A 90 -21.01 35.34 -105.60
CA HIS A 90 -20.01 36.26 -106.14
C HIS A 90 -19.52 37.28 -105.10
N HIS A 91 -18.30 37.81 -105.31
CA HIS A 91 -17.65 38.90 -104.58
C HIS A 91 -17.54 38.79 -103.04
N ASP A 92 -16.34 38.43 -102.54
CA ASP A 92 -15.69 39.25 -101.50
C ASP A 92 -14.16 39.02 -101.48
N THR A 93 -13.44 40.02 -100.97
CA THR A 93 -11.98 40.19 -100.94
C THR A 93 -11.23 39.12 -100.13
N PRO A 94 -9.97 38.79 -100.50
CA PRO A 94 -9.20 37.75 -99.81
C PRO A 94 -8.81 38.12 -98.36
N GLN A 95 -8.65 39.42 -98.06
CA GLN A 95 -8.18 39.91 -96.76
C GLN A 95 -9.23 39.71 -95.65
N SER A 96 -10.52 39.86 -95.98
CA SER A 96 -11.66 39.56 -95.09
C SER A 96 -11.60 38.12 -94.54
N LYS A 97 -11.32 37.15 -95.41
CA LYS A 97 -11.26 35.72 -95.05
C LYS A 97 -10.11 35.39 -94.09
N TYR A 98 -8.95 36.03 -94.28
CA TYR A 98 -7.79 35.86 -93.37
C TYR A 98 -8.06 36.47 -91.99
N ILE A 99 -8.62 37.70 -91.93
CA ILE A 99 -9.02 38.34 -90.67
C ILE A 99 -10.06 37.48 -89.93
N ALA A 100 -11.09 37.00 -90.63
CA ALA A 100 -12.08 36.09 -90.06
C ALA A 100 -11.49 34.76 -89.60
N GLN A 101 -10.41 34.26 -90.21
CA GLN A 101 -9.69 33.07 -89.75
C GLN A 101 -8.83 33.36 -88.51
N GLN A 102 -8.16 34.50 -88.44
CA GLN A 102 -7.44 34.94 -87.25
C GLN A 102 -8.38 35.18 -86.06
N LEU A 103 -9.52 35.84 -86.26
CA LEU A 103 -10.55 36.04 -85.22
C LEU A 103 -11.11 34.71 -84.69
N ARG A 104 -11.39 33.74 -85.57
CA ARG A 104 -11.78 32.38 -85.14
C ARG A 104 -10.67 31.65 -84.37
N ARG A 105 -9.40 31.80 -84.79
CA ARG A 105 -8.25 31.24 -84.05
C ARG A 105 -8.05 31.92 -82.69
N ALA A 106 -8.24 33.23 -82.59
CA ALA A 106 -8.17 33.99 -81.34
C ALA A 106 -9.28 33.53 -80.38
N SER A 107 -10.52 33.48 -80.86
CA SER A 107 -11.68 32.95 -80.12
C SER A 107 -11.42 31.54 -79.56
N ILE A 108 -10.91 30.60 -80.38
CA ILE A 108 -10.59 29.23 -79.92
C ILE A 108 -9.47 29.21 -78.86
N LEU A 109 -8.49 30.11 -78.96
CA LEU A 109 -7.41 30.21 -77.96
C LEU A 109 -7.89 30.87 -76.66
N GLU A 110 -8.76 31.87 -76.75
CA GLU A 110 -9.39 32.54 -75.60
C GLU A 110 -10.35 31.61 -74.86
N ASP A 111 -11.18 30.88 -75.59
CA ASP A 111 -12.09 29.86 -75.07
C ASP A 111 -11.31 28.65 -74.46
N ARG A 112 -10.09 28.38 -74.93
CA ARG A 112 -9.16 27.43 -74.28
C ARG A 112 -8.50 28.04 -73.03
N LYS A 113 -8.16 29.33 -73.03
CA LYS A 113 -7.59 30.06 -71.90
C LYS A 113 -8.59 30.16 -70.74
N ALA A 114 -9.86 30.45 -71.02
CA ALA A 114 -10.96 30.45 -70.05
C ALA A 114 -11.10 29.09 -69.36
N ARG A 115 -11.22 28.01 -70.14
CA ARG A 115 -11.32 26.64 -69.59
C ARG A 115 -10.10 26.15 -68.82
N LEU A 116 -8.92 26.78 -69.00
CA LEU A 116 -7.74 26.54 -68.15
C LEU A 116 -7.77 27.38 -66.87
N ALA A 117 -8.25 28.63 -66.93
CA ALA A 117 -8.48 29.47 -65.76
C ALA A 117 -9.54 28.86 -64.83
N ASP A 118 -10.64 28.31 -65.36
CA ASP A 118 -11.68 27.61 -64.58
C ASP A 118 -11.10 26.40 -63.82
N ARG A 119 -10.19 25.64 -64.46
CA ARG A 119 -9.50 24.51 -63.83
C ARG A 119 -8.57 24.97 -62.70
N ALA A 120 -7.85 26.08 -62.89
CA ALA A 120 -7.00 26.67 -61.86
C ALA A 120 -7.83 27.20 -60.68
N ALA A 121 -8.93 27.91 -60.95
CA ALA A 121 -9.87 28.38 -59.92
C ALA A 121 -10.52 27.22 -59.15
N HIS A 122 -10.84 26.11 -59.83
CA HIS A 122 -11.32 24.89 -59.18
C HIS A 122 -10.23 24.25 -58.30
N ALA A 123 -8.97 24.19 -58.75
CA ALA A 123 -7.87 23.66 -57.95
C ALA A 123 -7.65 24.48 -56.66
N GLU A 124 -7.66 25.81 -56.75
CA GLU A 124 -7.62 26.69 -55.56
C GLU A 124 -8.83 26.50 -54.64
N LYS A 125 -10.04 26.38 -55.19
CA LYS A 125 -11.26 26.10 -54.42
C LYS A 125 -11.19 24.76 -53.67
N VAL A 126 -10.54 23.75 -54.25
CA VAL A 126 -10.26 22.46 -53.58
C VAL A 126 -9.16 22.63 -52.52
N ARG A 127 -8.08 23.34 -52.81
CA ARG A 127 -6.99 23.64 -51.85
C ARG A 127 -7.51 24.36 -50.60
N LEU A 128 -8.32 25.40 -50.78
CA LEU A 128 -8.96 26.15 -49.69
C LEU A 128 -9.94 25.29 -48.89
N ARG A 129 -10.76 24.45 -49.55
CA ARG A 129 -11.66 23.51 -48.87
C ARG A 129 -10.89 22.47 -48.04
N ALA A 130 -9.78 21.94 -48.56
CA ALA A 130 -8.93 21.00 -47.86
C ALA A 130 -8.22 21.66 -46.65
N ALA A 131 -7.77 22.91 -46.79
CA ALA A 131 -7.20 23.68 -45.69
C ALA A 131 -8.22 23.93 -44.57
N LEU A 132 -9.46 24.35 -44.92
CA LEU A 132 -10.53 24.56 -43.95
C LEU A 132 -10.92 23.26 -43.21
N ALA A 133 -11.07 22.14 -43.93
CA ALA A 133 -11.36 20.85 -43.30
C ALA A 133 -10.23 20.40 -42.33
N LYS A 134 -8.97 20.60 -42.73
CA LYS A 134 -7.79 20.27 -41.89
C LYS A 134 -7.66 21.20 -40.67
N ALA A 135 -8.15 22.44 -40.75
CA ALA A 135 -8.21 23.35 -39.61
C ALA A 135 -9.32 22.95 -38.62
N GLN A 136 -10.54 22.70 -39.12
CA GLN A 136 -11.69 22.34 -38.29
C GLN A 136 -11.46 21.07 -37.46
N GLN A 137 -10.81 20.05 -38.04
CA GLN A 137 -10.55 18.77 -37.34
C GLN A 137 -9.63 18.88 -36.12
N LYS A 138 -8.79 19.92 -36.02
CA LYS A 138 -7.81 20.05 -34.93
C LYS A 138 -8.35 20.73 -33.67
N ILE A 139 -9.31 21.64 -33.78
CA ILE A 139 -9.64 22.60 -32.71
C ILE A 139 -10.64 21.98 -31.71
N SER A 140 -11.81 21.53 -32.17
CA SER A 140 -12.87 21.04 -31.26
C SER A 140 -12.44 19.82 -30.45
N ASN A 141 -11.74 18.87 -31.07
CA ASN A 141 -11.33 17.62 -30.42
C ASN A 141 -10.33 17.83 -29.26
N SER A 142 -9.52 18.88 -29.29
CA SER A 142 -8.64 19.25 -28.16
C SER A 142 -9.39 19.99 -27.06
N GLU A 143 -10.28 20.92 -27.43
CA GLU A 143 -11.02 21.75 -26.48
C GLU A 143 -12.08 20.92 -25.72
N GLU A 144 -12.84 20.09 -26.42
CA GLU A 144 -13.81 19.16 -25.82
C GLU A 144 -13.14 18.15 -24.88
N ARG A 145 -11.97 17.62 -25.26
CA ARG A 145 -11.17 16.73 -24.41
C ARG A 145 -10.58 17.48 -23.19
N ALA A 146 -10.15 18.73 -23.34
CA ALA A 146 -9.65 19.54 -22.23
C ALA A 146 -10.77 19.88 -21.23
N LEU A 147 -11.95 20.25 -21.71
CA LEU A 147 -13.14 20.50 -20.88
C LEU A 147 -13.61 19.23 -20.16
N ALA A 148 -13.64 18.07 -20.84
CA ALA A 148 -13.94 16.79 -20.21
C ALA A 148 -12.91 16.42 -19.12
N ALA A 149 -11.62 16.70 -19.35
CA ALA A 149 -10.57 16.48 -18.35
C ALA A 149 -10.67 17.45 -17.17
N ALA A 150 -11.07 18.70 -17.38
CA ALA A 150 -11.35 19.66 -16.32
C ALA A 150 -12.53 19.20 -15.45
N GLN A 151 -13.67 18.88 -16.07
CA GLN A 151 -14.86 18.37 -15.37
C GLN A 151 -14.60 17.06 -14.60
N ALA A 152 -13.72 16.19 -15.10
CA ALA A 152 -13.29 14.99 -14.38
C ALA A 152 -12.44 15.33 -13.15
N ARG A 153 -11.51 16.30 -13.26
CA ARG A 153 -10.72 16.79 -12.12
C ARG A 153 -11.61 17.45 -11.06
N GLU A 154 -12.54 18.30 -11.47
CA GLU A 154 -13.49 18.97 -10.57
C GLU A 154 -14.39 17.97 -9.83
N LYS A 155 -14.88 16.92 -10.51
CA LYS A 155 -15.64 15.84 -9.87
C LYS A 155 -14.82 15.08 -8.83
N ASN A 156 -13.59 14.68 -9.18
CA ASN A 156 -12.72 13.96 -8.24
C ASN A 156 -12.34 14.84 -7.04
N LEU A 157 -12.11 16.15 -7.24
CA LEU A 157 -11.86 17.09 -6.15
C LEU A 157 -13.10 17.31 -5.28
N ALA A 158 -14.30 17.39 -5.86
CA ALA A 158 -15.56 17.47 -5.12
C ALA A 158 -15.83 16.19 -4.30
N GLU A 159 -15.53 15.02 -4.85
CA GLU A 159 -15.62 13.73 -4.15
C GLU A 159 -14.66 13.69 -2.95
N ILE A 160 -13.38 14.07 -3.13
CA ILE A 160 -12.39 14.19 -2.05
C ILE A 160 -12.86 15.18 -0.98
N VAL A 161 -13.35 16.37 -1.37
CA VAL A 161 -13.88 17.36 -0.42
C VAL A 161 -15.09 16.82 0.33
N SER A 162 -15.98 16.06 -0.31
CA SER A 162 -17.13 15.43 0.34
C SER A 162 -16.72 14.34 1.35
N ALA A 163 -15.70 13.55 1.03
CA ALA A 163 -15.14 12.54 1.93
C ALA A 163 -14.49 13.20 3.15
N CYS A 164 -13.65 14.21 2.96
CA CYS A 164 -13.05 14.98 4.05
C CYS A 164 -14.11 15.71 4.89
N ALA A 165 -15.20 16.19 4.29
CA ALA A 165 -16.31 16.81 5.03
C ALA A 165 -17.05 15.80 5.92
N GLU A 166 -17.31 14.58 5.44
CA GLU A 166 -17.89 13.49 6.24
C GLU A 166 -16.92 13.00 7.33
N GLU A 167 -15.60 12.94 7.08
CA GLU A 167 -14.61 12.62 8.12
C GLU A 167 -14.54 13.70 9.22
N VAL A 168 -14.52 14.99 8.84
CA VAL A 168 -14.58 16.10 9.82
C VAL A 168 -15.90 16.10 10.60
N LYS A 169 -17.01 15.74 9.96
CA LYS A 169 -18.34 15.58 10.60
C LYS A 169 -18.35 14.42 11.60
N ARG A 170 -17.75 13.26 11.25
CA ARG A 170 -17.54 12.14 12.19
C ARG A 170 -16.64 12.54 13.35
N ALA A 171 -15.53 13.24 13.08
CA ALA A 171 -14.62 13.73 14.12
C ALA A 171 -15.32 14.70 15.09
N LYS A 172 -16.19 15.58 14.58
CA LYS A 172 -17.05 16.44 15.41
C LYS A 172 -18.03 15.64 16.26
N ALA A 173 -18.76 14.67 15.68
CA ALA A 173 -19.68 13.82 16.44
C ALA A 173 -18.98 12.98 17.53
N VAL A 174 -17.73 12.53 17.27
CA VAL A 174 -16.88 11.87 18.28
C VAL A 174 -16.45 12.87 19.37
N ALA A 175 -16.08 14.10 19.01
CA ALA A 175 -15.73 15.13 19.98
C ALA A 175 -16.93 15.55 20.86
N GLU A 176 -18.12 15.66 20.27
CA GLU A 176 -19.37 16.00 20.95
C GLU A 176 -19.83 14.88 21.89
N SER A 177 -19.88 13.62 21.44
CA SER A 177 -20.18 12.48 22.32
C SER A 177 -19.12 12.27 23.41
N THR A 178 -17.86 12.63 23.16
CA THR A 178 -16.79 12.64 24.19
C THR A 178 -16.90 13.83 25.15
N LYS A 179 -17.53 14.94 24.73
CA LYS A 179 -17.90 16.05 25.63
C LYS A 179 -19.11 15.65 26.49
N GLU A 180 -20.14 15.08 25.87
CA GLU A 180 -21.36 14.67 26.55
C GLU A 180 -21.07 13.60 27.61
N LYS A 181 -20.29 12.57 27.30
CA LYS A 181 -19.85 11.57 28.30
C LYS A 181 -19.14 12.21 29.49
N ARG A 182 -18.24 13.19 29.26
CA ARG A 182 -17.60 13.95 30.35
C ARG A 182 -18.60 14.78 31.16
N GLU A 183 -19.64 15.35 30.54
CA GLU A 183 -20.72 16.01 31.26
C GLU A 183 -21.60 15.04 32.06
N GLN A 184 -21.90 13.85 31.52
CA GLN A 184 -22.65 12.79 32.19
C GLN A 184 -21.86 12.25 33.40
N ASP A 185 -20.55 12.00 33.27
CA ASP A 185 -19.67 11.60 34.36
C ASP A 185 -19.58 12.67 35.46
N LEU A 186 -19.50 13.95 35.10
CA LEU A 186 -19.54 15.06 36.07
C LEU A 186 -20.90 15.17 36.78
N ARG A 187 -22.01 14.92 36.08
CA ARG A 187 -23.35 14.85 36.70
C ARG A 187 -23.45 13.65 37.66
N ARG A 188 -22.92 12.48 37.26
CA ARG A 188 -22.88 11.27 38.10
C ARG A 188 -22.02 11.47 39.36
N LEU A 189 -20.88 12.14 39.24
CA LEU A 189 -20.01 12.47 40.38
C LEU A 189 -20.71 13.45 41.34
N LYS A 190 -21.44 14.45 40.83
CA LYS A 190 -22.26 15.35 41.67
C LYS A 190 -23.35 14.59 42.42
N LEU A 191 -24.12 13.75 41.73
CA LEU A 191 -25.14 12.91 42.36
C LEU A 191 -24.55 11.98 43.44
N GLN A 192 -23.36 11.42 43.23
CA GLN A 192 -22.67 10.62 44.25
C GLN A 192 -22.17 11.45 45.45
N MET A 193 -21.83 12.73 45.26
CA MET A 193 -21.52 13.65 46.36
C MET A 193 -22.80 14.04 47.12
N GLU A 194 -23.87 14.36 46.42
CA GLU A 194 -25.19 14.70 46.98
C GLU A 194 -25.78 13.51 47.76
N GLU A 195 -25.71 12.29 47.22
CA GLU A 195 -26.12 11.06 47.90
C GLU A 195 -25.30 10.82 49.18
N ARG A 196 -23.96 10.97 49.13
CA ARG A 196 -23.11 10.83 50.33
C ARG A 196 -23.36 11.93 51.36
N LEU A 197 -23.69 13.16 50.94
CA LEU A 197 -24.09 14.23 51.85
C LEU A 197 -25.44 13.93 52.51
N ALA A 198 -26.44 13.49 51.73
CA ALA A 198 -27.75 13.10 52.25
C ALA A 198 -27.67 11.86 53.16
N GLU A 199 -26.80 10.90 52.87
CA GLU A 199 -26.56 9.72 53.72
C GLU A 199 -25.81 10.11 55.01
N ALA A 200 -24.85 11.04 54.94
CA ALA A 200 -24.21 11.61 56.13
C ALA A 200 -25.19 12.46 56.97
N GLU A 201 -26.15 13.14 56.33
CA GLU A 201 -27.22 13.87 57.00
C GLU A 201 -28.24 12.94 57.66
N ARG A 202 -28.66 11.85 56.98
CA ARG A 202 -29.45 10.76 57.62
C ARG A 202 -28.74 10.20 58.84
N ARG A 203 -27.44 9.89 58.76
CA ARG A 203 -26.66 9.45 59.93
C ARG A 203 -26.60 10.49 61.04
N ARG A 204 -26.49 11.78 60.71
CA ARG A 204 -26.59 12.89 61.70
C ARG A 204 -27.97 12.96 62.33
N GLU A 205 -29.05 12.78 61.56
CA GLU A 205 -30.41 12.72 62.07
C GLU A 205 -30.65 11.49 62.94
N GLU A 206 -30.17 10.31 62.55
CA GLU A 206 -30.27 9.05 63.31
C GLU A 206 -29.51 9.17 64.64
N LEU A 207 -28.31 9.76 64.63
CA LEU A 207 -27.60 10.11 65.86
C LEU A 207 -28.39 11.13 66.69
N ARG A 208 -28.98 12.16 66.08
CA ARG A 208 -29.80 13.16 66.80
C ARG A 208 -31.08 12.55 67.39
N LYS A 209 -31.75 11.65 66.67
CA LYS A 209 -32.95 10.90 67.07
C LYS A 209 -32.64 9.89 68.17
N THR A 210 -31.51 9.18 68.09
CA THR A 210 -31.06 8.25 69.15
C THR A 210 -30.51 8.96 70.39
N HIS A 211 -29.85 10.11 70.25
CA HIS A 211 -29.49 10.97 71.40
C HIS A 211 -30.72 11.62 72.06
N ALA A 212 -31.77 11.96 71.30
CA ALA A 212 -33.05 12.39 71.85
C ALA A 212 -33.75 11.24 72.61
N ALA A 213 -33.85 10.05 71.99
CA ALA A 213 -34.42 8.85 72.60
C ALA A 213 -33.66 8.34 73.84
N LYS A 214 -32.37 8.71 74.00
CA LYS A 214 -31.57 8.42 75.20
C LYS A 214 -31.71 9.45 76.33
N ARG A 215 -32.65 10.41 76.25
CA ARG A 215 -32.98 11.35 77.35
C ARG A 215 -34.33 11.04 78.03
N THR A 216 -34.58 9.77 78.37
CA THR A 216 -35.81 9.36 79.09
C THR A 216 -35.60 8.25 80.13
N ARG A 217 -34.62 8.42 81.04
CA ARG A 217 -34.67 7.82 82.39
C ARG A 217 -33.76 8.57 83.36
N GLY A 218 -34.34 9.06 84.46
CA GLY A 218 -33.65 9.92 85.42
C GLY A 218 -34.60 10.71 86.33
N LEU A 219 -35.68 10.09 86.79
CA LEU A 219 -36.65 10.67 87.72
C LEU A 219 -37.02 9.63 88.77
N SER A 220 -36.78 9.96 90.04
CA SER A 220 -36.99 9.09 91.20
C SER A 220 -37.78 9.83 92.27
N LEU A 221 -38.95 9.29 92.63
CA LEU A 221 -39.84 9.79 93.70
C LEU A 221 -40.46 11.16 93.35
N THR A 222 -41.68 11.50 93.77
CA THR A 222 -42.40 11.16 95.01
C THR A 222 -43.86 10.72 94.77
N ALA A 223 -44.55 10.32 95.85
CA ALA A 223 -45.83 9.62 95.78
C ALA A 223 -47.07 10.53 95.87
N LYS A 224 -48.18 10.06 95.28
CA LYS A 224 -49.56 10.22 95.79
C LYS A 224 -50.39 9.00 95.41
N LYS A 225 -51.51 8.78 96.10
CA LYS A 225 -52.32 7.54 96.08
C LYS A 225 -53.56 7.63 95.13
N PRO A 226 -54.27 6.53 94.86
CA PRO A 226 -55.10 6.36 93.65
C PRO A 226 -56.61 6.28 93.90
N ASP A 227 -57.35 6.23 92.78
CA ASP A 227 -58.60 5.49 92.54
C ASP A 227 -58.40 4.80 91.15
N LEU A 228 -58.72 3.50 90.95
CA LEU A 228 -60.03 2.93 90.56
C LEU A 228 -60.59 3.61 89.27
N ASP A 229 -60.89 2.90 88.17
CA ASP A 229 -61.49 1.55 88.10
C ASP A 229 -61.32 0.79 86.75
N VAL A 230 -61.71 -0.49 86.73
CA VAL A 230 -62.12 -1.37 85.59
C VAL A 230 -61.22 -1.55 84.34
N LEU A 231 -60.71 -2.79 84.18
CA LEU A 231 -60.73 -3.58 82.93
C LEU A 231 -61.83 -4.67 83.08
N PRO A 232 -62.28 -5.40 82.02
CA PRO A 232 -61.92 -5.34 80.60
C PRO A 232 -63.16 -5.15 79.67
N ASP A 233 -62.97 -5.26 78.34
CA ASP A 233 -63.67 -6.31 77.58
C ASP A 233 -62.93 -6.68 76.28
N VAL A 234 -63.26 -7.83 75.69
CA VAL A 234 -62.65 -8.37 74.45
C VAL A 234 -63.68 -8.42 73.33
N ALA A 235 -63.56 -7.53 72.35
CA ALA A 235 -64.36 -7.56 71.12
C ALA A 235 -63.72 -8.49 70.06
N GLU A 236 -64.53 -9.35 69.46
CA GLU A 236 -64.08 -10.46 68.62
C GLU A 236 -63.77 -10.04 67.17
N HIS A 237 -63.05 -10.91 66.42
CA HIS A 237 -62.76 -10.68 65.01
C HIS A 237 -63.96 -11.01 64.10
N GLU A 238 -64.74 -10.01 63.71
CA GLU A 238 -65.69 -10.18 62.60
C GLU A 238 -64.95 -10.37 61.27
N CYS A 239 -65.02 -11.58 60.72
CA CYS A 239 -64.36 -11.94 59.48
C CYS A 239 -65.17 -11.44 58.27
N GLN A 240 -64.78 -10.30 57.69
CA GLN A 240 -65.45 -9.74 56.51
C GLN A 240 -65.46 -10.72 55.33
N VAL A 241 -66.66 -11.09 54.89
CA VAL A 241 -66.88 -11.97 53.73
C VAL A 241 -66.35 -11.28 52.47
N MET A 242 -65.40 -11.91 51.77
CA MET A 242 -64.83 -11.32 50.55
C MET A 242 -65.85 -11.28 49.42
N THR A 243 -65.98 -10.13 48.76
CA THR A 243 -66.76 -9.95 47.54
C THR A 243 -66.28 -10.90 46.43
N ILE A 244 -67.22 -11.37 45.60
CA ILE A 244 -66.96 -12.35 44.53
C ILE A 244 -65.82 -11.87 43.60
N ASP A 245 -65.78 -10.59 43.23
CA ASP A 245 -64.73 -10.04 42.37
C ASP A 245 -63.35 -10.01 43.04
N VAL A 246 -63.29 -9.82 44.36
CA VAL A 246 -62.05 -9.85 45.15
C VAL A 246 -61.56 -11.28 45.28
N ALA A 247 -62.46 -12.24 45.52
CA ALA A 247 -62.14 -13.66 45.52
C ALA A 247 -61.66 -14.13 44.13
N ALA A 248 -62.39 -13.79 43.07
CA ALA A 248 -62.02 -14.08 41.69
C ALA A 248 -60.67 -13.44 41.30
N SER A 249 -60.41 -12.20 41.70
CA SER A 249 -59.12 -11.53 41.47
C SER A 249 -57.96 -12.23 42.19
N LYS A 250 -58.15 -12.65 43.44
CA LYS A 250 -57.13 -13.42 44.20
C LYS A 250 -56.90 -14.81 43.60
N ILE A 251 -57.96 -15.50 43.19
CA ILE A 251 -57.87 -16.79 42.49
C ILE A 251 -57.15 -16.64 41.14
N GLN A 252 -57.50 -15.65 40.33
CA GLN A 252 -56.82 -15.38 39.06
C GLN A 252 -55.35 -14.99 39.25
N TRP A 253 -55.03 -14.19 40.26
CA TRP A 253 -53.66 -13.79 40.59
C TRP A 253 -52.81 -15.00 41.01
N TRP A 254 -53.33 -15.84 41.90
CA TRP A 254 -52.68 -17.08 42.32
C TRP A 254 -52.54 -18.09 41.18
N TRP A 255 -53.59 -18.27 40.36
CA TRP A 255 -53.58 -19.14 39.19
C TRP A 255 -52.55 -18.69 38.14
N ARG A 256 -52.51 -17.39 37.82
CA ARG A 256 -51.49 -16.80 36.93
C ARG A 256 -50.07 -16.96 37.51
N GLY A 257 -49.89 -16.78 38.82
CA GLY A 257 -48.61 -17.03 39.50
C GLY A 257 -48.18 -18.50 39.43
N LEU A 258 -49.12 -19.43 39.61
CA LEU A 258 -48.89 -20.87 39.51
C LEU A 258 -48.55 -21.29 38.08
N LEU A 259 -49.25 -20.76 37.06
CA LEU A 259 -48.92 -20.99 35.65
C LEU A 259 -47.51 -20.48 35.29
N ARG A 260 -47.11 -19.29 35.77
CA ARG A 260 -45.75 -18.77 35.55
C ARG A 260 -44.70 -19.62 36.27
N ARG A 261 -44.95 -20.05 37.52
CA ARG A 261 -44.09 -21.00 38.24
C ARG A 261 -43.89 -22.30 37.47
N THR A 262 -44.97 -22.84 36.90
CA THR A 262 -44.92 -24.08 36.10
C THR A 262 -44.12 -23.88 34.81
N ALA A 263 -44.32 -22.78 34.07
CA ALA A 263 -43.54 -22.48 32.87
C ALA A 263 -42.03 -22.30 33.14
N VAL A 264 -41.67 -21.60 34.23
CA VAL A 264 -40.25 -21.44 34.63
C VAL A 264 -39.64 -22.78 35.05
N ARG A 265 -40.39 -23.65 35.73
CA ARG A 265 -39.93 -25.01 36.07
C ARG A 265 -39.74 -25.87 34.83
N GLU A 266 -40.73 -25.92 33.93
CA GLU A 266 -40.67 -26.71 32.69
C GLU A 266 -39.49 -26.31 31.79
N PHE A 267 -39.04 -25.04 31.85
CA PHE A 267 -37.81 -24.59 31.19
C PHE A 267 -36.54 -25.00 31.94
N ALA A 268 -36.51 -24.86 33.27
CA ALA A 268 -35.37 -25.31 34.08
C ALA A 268 -35.13 -26.83 33.97
N GLU A 269 -36.20 -27.62 33.80
CA GLU A 269 -36.16 -29.07 33.52
C GLU A 269 -35.51 -29.43 32.17
N LEU A 270 -35.24 -28.46 31.27
CA LEU A 270 -34.54 -28.71 30.01
C LEU A 270 -33.01 -28.72 30.15
N GLY A 271 -32.46 -28.24 31.27
CA GLY A 271 -31.00 -28.18 31.48
C GLY A 271 -30.24 -27.21 30.55
N LEU A 272 -30.93 -26.30 29.87
CA LEU A 272 -30.34 -25.35 28.92
C LEU A 272 -29.56 -24.23 29.64
N SER A 273 -28.26 -24.44 29.83
CA SER A 273 -27.29 -23.44 30.29
C SER A 273 -26.19 -23.21 29.24
N ILE A 274 -25.51 -22.06 29.30
CA ILE A 274 -24.41 -21.72 28.37
C ILE A 274 -23.28 -22.76 28.44
N ASP A 275 -22.93 -23.21 29.64
CA ASP A 275 -21.86 -24.20 29.85
C ASP A 275 -22.28 -25.61 29.41
N GLY A 276 -23.52 -26.04 29.71
CA GLY A 276 -24.03 -27.36 29.31
C GLY A 276 -24.17 -27.53 27.79
N VAL A 277 -24.52 -26.44 27.08
CA VAL A 277 -24.53 -26.43 25.60
C VAL A 277 -23.12 -26.54 25.03
N ARG A 278 -22.09 -26.01 25.71
CA ARG A 278 -20.69 -26.11 25.28
C ARG A 278 -20.10 -27.52 25.47
N GLU A 279 -20.53 -28.25 26.50
CA GLU A 279 -20.04 -29.61 26.79
C GLU A 279 -20.74 -30.71 25.96
N THR A 280 -21.89 -30.41 25.36
CA THR A 280 -22.60 -31.31 24.44
C THR A 280 -22.08 -31.19 23.01
N SER A 281 -22.40 -32.16 22.13
CA SER A 281 -21.99 -32.11 20.72
C SER A 281 -23.03 -31.38 19.86
N PHE A 282 -22.58 -30.51 18.96
CA PHE A 282 -23.41 -29.62 18.13
C PHE A 282 -24.65 -30.28 17.51
N GLU A 283 -24.52 -31.46 16.91
CA GLU A 283 -25.65 -32.21 16.32
C GLU A 283 -26.77 -32.48 17.34
N LYS A 284 -26.41 -32.89 18.56
CA LYS A 284 -27.35 -33.18 19.65
C LYS A 284 -27.97 -31.90 20.21
N VAL A 285 -27.24 -30.79 20.21
CA VAL A 285 -27.77 -29.46 20.55
C VAL A 285 -28.81 -29.03 19.49
N VAL A 286 -28.50 -29.17 18.21
CA VAL A 286 -29.42 -28.83 17.11
C VAL A 286 -30.68 -29.70 17.15
N GLU A 287 -30.54 -31.01 17.38
CA GLU A 287 -31.68 -31.93 17.57
C GLU A 287 -32.54 -31.52 18.78
N LEU A 288 -31.92 -31.24 19.94
CA LEU A 288 -32.61 -30.82 21.16
C LEU A 288 -33.35 -29.49 20.96
N LEU A 289 -32.72 -28.49 20.35
CA LEU A 289 -33.33 -27.18 20.09
C LEU A 289 -34.43 -27.23 19.02
N ALA A 290 -34.45 -28.25 18.16
CA ALA A 290 -35.54 -28.50 17.21
C ALA A 290 -36.80 -29.10 17.88
N GLN A 291 -36.70 -29.64 19.10
CA GLN A 291 -37.83 -30.28 19.78
C GLN A 291 -38.95 -29.29 20.13
N ASN A 292 -40.19 -29.64 19.79
CA ASN A 292 -41.36 -28.79 20.05
C ASN A 292 -41.58 -28.51 21.56
N ARG A 293 -41.18 -29.43 22.44
CA ARG A 293 -41.17 -29.20 23.91
C ARG A 293 -40.29 -28.00 24.27
N VAL A 294 -39.08 -27.91 23.70
CA VAL A 294 -38.12 -26.83 23.96
C VAL A 294 -38.67 -25.51 23.42
N LEU A 295 -39.12 -25.48 22.16
CA LEU A 295 -39.75 -24.29 21.56
C LEU A 295 -40.94 -23.77 22.39
N SER A 296 -41.83 -24.67 22.82
CA SER A 296 -43.04 -24.35 23.58
C SER A 296 -42.76 -23.94 25.03
N ALA A 297 -41.69 -24.44 25.67
CA ALA A 297 -41.26 -23.98 26.99
C ALA A 297 -40.58 -22.61 26.92
N THR A 298 -39.60 -22.45 26.03
CA THR A 298 -38.86 -21.20 25.82
C THR A 298 -39.79 -20.04 25.46
N GLY A 299 -40.75 -20.24 24.54
CA GLY A 299 -41.74 -19.22 24.20
C GLY A 299 -42.61 -18.77 25.39
N ARG A 300 -43.05 -19.71 26.24
CA ARG A 300 -43.81 -19.36 27.47
C ARG A 300 -42.99 -18.55 28.47
N VAL A 301 -41.68 -18.81 28.58
CA VAL A 301 -40.77 -18.06 29.47
C VAL A 301 -40.42 -16.69 28.90
N LEU A 302 -40.08 -16.59 27.61
CA LEU A 302 -39.80 -15.30 26.94
C LEU A 302 -40.98 -14.33 27.06
N ARG A 303 -42.21 -14.85 26.95
CA ARG A 303 -43.46 -14.09 27.15
C ARG A 303 -43.67 -13.58 28.58
N ILE A 304 -43.12 -14.26 29.59
CA ILE A 304 -43.07 -13.79 30.99
C ILE A 304 -42.01 -12.70 31.14
N CYS A 305 -40.86 -12.84 30.47
CA CYS A 305 -39.75 -11.88 30.48
C CYS A 305 -39.95 -10.69 29.52
N GLY A 306 -41.15 -10.47 28.98
CA GLY A 306 -41.53 -9.28 28.21
C GLY A 306 -41.53 -9.42 26.68
N LEU A 307 -40.85 -10.42 26.11
CA LEU A 307 -40.75 -10.58 24.66
C LEU A 307 -42.04 -11.18 24.07
N LYS A 308 -42.69 -10.47 23.12
CA LYS A 308 -44.01 -10.80 22.57
C LYS A 308 -44.06 -10.58 21.04
N GLU A 309 -43.31 -11.37 20.30
CA GLU A 309 -43.27 -11.26 18.83
C GLU A 309 -44.43 -12.02 18.16
N GLY A 310 -45.63 -11.43 18.23
CA GLY A 310 -46.86 -11.95 17.61
C GLY A 310 -47.74 -12.78 18.56
N ASP A 311 -48.79 -13.37 17.99
CA ASP A 311 -49.79 -14.15 18.74
C ASP A 311 -49.26 -15.52 19.21
N VAL A 312 -49.92 -16.07 20.22
CA VAL A 312 -49.57 -17.35 20.85
C VAL A 312 -49.64 -18.49 19.82
N GLY A 313 -48.50 -19.13 19.55
CA GLY A 313 -48.38 -20.19 18.56
C GLY A 313 -48.33 -19.71 17.10
N SER A 314 -48.21 -18.40 16.85
CA SER A 314 -48.03 -17.85 15.51
C SER A 314 -46.67 -18.24 14.91
N VAL A 315 -46.58 -18.25 13.58
CA VAL A 315 -45.31 -18.47 12.87
C VAL A 315 -44.23 -17.50 13.35
N ASN A 316 -44.61 -16.23 13.60
CA ASN A 316 -43.74 -15.18 14.12
C ASN A 316 -43.17 -15.52 15.50
N GLU A 317 -44.01 -15.97 16.45
CA GLU A 317 -43.52 -16.40 17.77
C GLU A 317 -42.53 -17.57 17.63
N THR A 318 -42.79 -18.54 16.74
CA THR A 318 -41.84 -19.64 16.51
C THR A 318 -40.57 -19.24 15.76
N ALA A 319 -40.58 -18.14 15.00
CA ALA A 319 -39.40 -17.57 14.37
C ALA A 319 -38.55 -16.79 15.38
N ALA A 320 -39.21 -16.04 16.26
CA ALA A 320 -38.58 -15.32 17.37
C ALA A 320 -37.90 -16.27 18.35
N VAL A 321 -38.61 -17.33 18.79
CA VAL A 321 -38.04 -18.36 19.67
C VAL A 321 -36.85 -19.06 19.03
N ARG A 322 -36.92 -19.43 17.74
CA ARG A 322 -35.76 -20.03 17.03
C ARG A 322 -34.58 -19.06 16.90
N THR A 323 -34.85 -17.76 16.72
CA THR A 323 -33.80 -16.73 16.67
C THR A 323 -33.16 -16.53 18.04
N PHE A 324 -33.95 -16.47 19.11
CA PHE A 324 -33.42 -16.45 20.48
C PHE A 324 -32.57 -17.69 20.80
N LEU A 325 -33.02 -18.88 20.39
CA LEU A 325 -32.27 -20.13 20.60
C LEU A 325 -30.99 -20.24 19.75
N SER A 326 -30.85 -19.48 18.65
CA SER A 326 -29.58 -19.45 17.91
C SER A 326 -28.45 -18.77 18.69
N ALA A 327 -28.77 -17.89 19.66
CA ALA A 327 -27.76 -17.33 20.57
C ALA A 327 -27.05 -18.41 21.40
N PHE A 328 -27.76 -19.46 21.84
CA PHE A 328 -27.14 -20.60 22.55
C PHE A 328 -26.18 -21.38 21.63
N LEU A 329 -26.58 -21.63 20.37
CA LEU A 329 -25.70 -22.28 19.38
C LEU A 329 -24.44 -21.46 19.09
N ILE A 330 -24.59 -20.14 18.92
CA ILE A 330 -23.50 -19.20 18.64
C ILE A 330 -22.47 -19.14 19.78
N LEU A 331 -22.89 -19.22 21.06
CA LEU A 331 -21.96 -19.20 22.21
C LEU A 331 -21.38 -20.59 22.56
N GLY A 332 -22.14 -21.66 22.32
CA GLY A 332 -21.71 -23.03 22.56
C GLY A 332 -20.67 -23.50 21.54
N HIS A 333 -20.96 -23.31 20.24
CA HIS A 333 -20.13 -23.80 19.14
C HIS A 333 -19.80 -22.70 18.10
N PRO A 334 -19.16 -21.58 18.51
CA PRO A 334 -18.89 -20.45 17.63
C PRO A 334 -18.06 -20.84 16.39
N THR A 335 -17.14 -21.79 16.52
CA THR A 335 -16.32 -22.28 15.40
C THR A 335 -17.14 -23.02 14.34
N GLN A 336 -18.13 -23.81 14.74
CA GLN A 336 -18.96 -24.61 13.82
C GLN A 336 -20.15 -23.81 13.26
N VAL A 337 -20.56 -22.74 13.94
CA VAL A 337 -21.66 -21.85 13.50
C VAL A 337 -21.18 -20.67 12.66
N LEU A 338 -19.93 -20.20 12.85
CA LEU A 338 -19.41 -18.96 12.25
C LEU A 338 -18.22 -19.16 11.31
N SER A 339 -17.70 -20.38 11.12
CA SER A 339 -16.66 -20.68 10.14
C SER A 339 -17.23 -21.40 8.93
N SER A 340 -16.88 -20.94 7.73
CA SER A 340 -17.26 -21.56 6.44
C SER A 340 -16.44 -22.85 6.14
N LYS A 341 -15.88 -23.49 7.17
CA LYS A 341 -14.92 -24.61 7.04
C LYS A 341 -15.51 -25.89 7.61
N ASP A 342 -16.23 -26.62 6.76
CA ASP A 342 -16.66 -27.99 7.04
C ASP A 342 -15.44 -28.90 7.30
N SER A 343 -15.16 -29.17 8.57
CA SER A 343 -14.08 -30.08 8.98
C SER A 343 -14.64 -31.45 9.35
N ASN A 344 -14.44 -32.41 8.42
CA ASN A 344 -14.72 -33.86 8.49
C ASN A 344 -16.15 -34.28 8.08
N GLY A 345 -16.25 -35.03 6.98
CA GLY A 345 -17.52 -35.57 6.47
C GLY A 345 -17.42 -36.23 5.10
N GLU A 346 -16.70 -37.37 5.02
CA GLU A 346 -16.63 -38.31 3.89
C GLU A 346 -15.97 -37.84 2.57
N GLN A 347 -15.28 -38.77 1.90
CA GLN A 347 -14.67 -38.60 0.58
C GLN A 347 -15.52 -39.37 -0.45
N GLU A 348 -16.15 -38.68 -1.41
CA GLU A 348 -16.51 -39.31 -2.68
C GLU A 348 -15.54 -38.87 -3.79
N GLN A 349 -15.06 -39.85 -4.55
CA GLN A 349 -14.04 -39.68 -5.58
C GLN A 349 -14.67 -39.39 -6.95
N VAL A 350 -14.48 -38.19 -7.49
CA VAL A 350 -14.01 -38.01 -8.88
C VAL A 350 -13.12 -36.77 -8.93
N GLY A 351 -11.94 -36.86 -9.55
CA GLY A 351 -10.91 -35.83 -9.44
C GLY A 351 -11.09 -34.59 -10.33
N SER A 352 -10.76 -33.42 -9.78
CA SER A 352 -10.33 -32.23 -10.52
C SER A 352 -9.19 -31.53 -9.76
N SER A 353 -8.16 -31.09 -10.47
CA SER A 353 -6.89 -30.60 -9.90
C SER A 353 -6.91 -29.10 -9.57
N GLN A 354 -6.39 -28.75 -8.39
CA GLN A 354 -5.88 -27.42 -8.00
C GLN A 354 -6.77 -26.19 -8.26
N GLY A 355 -7.48 -25.73 -7.21
CA GLY A 355 -7.97 -24.36 -7.06
C GLY A 355 -7.37 -23.70 -5.81
N GLN A 356 -6.97 -22.43 -5.87
CA GLN A 356 -6.18 -21.79 -4.81
C GLN A 356 -6.96 -20.72 -4.01
N ARG A 357 -6.81 -20.77 -2.67
CA ARG A 357 -7.08 -19.71 -1.67
C ARG A 357 -8.53 -19.25 -1.45
N ILE A 358 -9.02 -19.50 -0.23
CA ILE A 358 -9.67 -18.48 0.61
C ILE A 358 -8.80 -18.30 1.87
N ALA A 359 -8.84 -17.12 2.50
CA ALA A 359 -7.96 -16.76 3.61
C ALA A 359 -8.28 -17.54 4.91
N PRO A 360 -7.31 -17.70 5.83
CA PRO A 360 -7.59 -18.22 7.16
C PRO A 360 -8.35 -17.21 8.04
N ASP A 361 -9.22 -17.76 8.88
CA ASP A 361 -9.78 -17.15 10.11
C ASP A 361 -10.93 -16.11 9.98
N ASP A 362 -12.11 -16.54 9.51
CA ASP A 362 -13.38 -15.78 9.63
C ASP A 362 -13.80 -15.47 11.09
N LEU A 363 -13.23 -16.14 12.10
CA LEU A 363 -13.44 -15.81 13.51
C LEU A 363 -12.77 -14.49 13.92
N ALA A 364 -11.82 -13.98 13.13
CA ALA A 364 -11.19 -12.67 13.32
C ALA A 364 -12.04 -11.49 12.80
N ASN A 365 -13.18 -11.75 12.14
CA ASN A 365 -14.04 -10.70 11.58
C ASN A 365 -14.77 -9.92 12.70
N PRO A 366 -14.65 -8.57 12.75
CA PRO A 366 -15.30 -7.78 13.80
C PRO A 366 -16.83 -7.91 13.83
N GLN A 367 -17.47 -8.30 12.71
CA GLN A 367 -18.93 -8.52 12.65
C GLN A 367 -19.36 -9.85 13.28
N SER A 368 -18.56 -10.92 13.19
CA SER A 368 -18.85 -12.19 13.87
C SER A 368 -18.59 -12.06 15.38
N GLN A 369 -17.57 -11.28 15.77
CA GLN A 369 -17.29 -10.96 17.17
C GLN A 369 -18.37 -10.06 17.81
N ASP A 370 -18.89 -9.06 17.08
CA ASP A 370 -20.04 -8.24 17.50
C ASP A 370 -21.34 -9.08 17.66
N LEU A 371 -21.57 -10.05 16.76
CA LEU A 371 -22.68 -11.00 16.91
C LEU A 371 -22.53 -11.88 18.15
N VAL A 372 -21.33 -12.42 18.42
CA VAL A 372 -21.04 -13.22 19.62
C VAL A 372 -21.19 -12.39 20.90
N ALA A 373 -20.75 -11.12 20.89
CA ALA A 373 -20.95 -10.21 22.02
C ALA A 373 -22.45 -9.98 22.30
N LYS A 374 -23.24 -9.65 21.27
CA LYS A 374 -24.70 -9.42 21.43
C LYS A 374 -25.46 -10.69 21.81
N ALA A 375 -25.04 -11.86 21.32
CA ALA A 375 -25.58 -13.14 21.78
C ALA A 375 -25.32 -13.37 23.28
N ARG A 376 -24.10 -13.04 23.73
CA ARG A 376 -23.72 -13.13 25.15
C ARG A 376 -24.51 -12.16 26.03
N ASP A 377 -24.65 -10.91 25.62
CA ASP A 377 -25.38 -9.89 26.37
C ASP A 377 -26.88 -10.25 26.48
N LEU A 378 -27.49 -10.74 25.38
CA LEU A 378 -28.85 -11.28 25.36
C LEU A 378 -29.06 -12.40 26.37
N LEU A 379 -28.17 -13.40 26.41
CA LEU A 379 -28.31 -14.52 27.35
C LEU A 379 -27.99 -14.12 28.80
N ILE A 380 -27.04 -13.23 29.05
CA ILE A 380 -26.79 -12.68 30.40
C ILE A 380 -28.02 -11.89 30.90
N CYS A 381 -28.66 -11.08 30.04
CA CYS A 381 -29.91 -10.39 30.38
C CYS A 381 -31.04 -11.38 30.69
N PHE A 382 -31.16 -12.47 29.93
CA PHE A 382 -32.14 -13.52 30.14
C PHE A 382 -31.92 -14.29 31.45
N GLU A 383 -30.69 -14.72 31.76
CA GLU A 383 -30.31 -15.39 33.01
C GLU A 383 -30.48 -14.46 34.24
N THR A 384 -30.15 -13.17 34.07
CA THR A 384 -30.38 -12.13 35.10
C THR A 384 -31.86 -11.89 35.37
N LEU A 385 -32.74 -12.10 34.39
CA LEU A 385 -34.19 -12.06 34.60
C LEU A 385 -34.72 -13.36 35.20
N LEU A 386 -34.31 -14.53 34.68
CA LEU A 386 -34.70 -15.84 35.21
C LEU A 386 -34.38 -15.99 36.71
N SER A 387 -33.17 -15.63 37.12
CA SER A 387 -32.74 -15.66 38.53
C SER A 387 -33.54 -14.70 39.43
N ARG A 388 -34.23 -13.71 38.85
CA ARG A 388 -35.15 -12.81 39.56
C ARG A 388 -36.60 -13.31 39.56
N LEU A 389 -36.99 -14.31 38.77
CA LEU A 389 -38.35 -14.89 38.80
C LEU A 389 -38.50 -15.83 39.99
N ALA A 390 -39.11 -15.35 41.07
CA ALA A 390 -39.10 -16.03 42.36
C ALA A 390 -40.50 -16.07 43.03
N LEU A 391 -40.62 -16.85 44.10
CA LEU A 391 -41.85 -16.94 44.89
C LEU A 391 -42.32 -15.57 45.42
N TRP A 392 -41.40 -14.70 45.84
CA TRP A 392 -41.72 -13.40 46.43
C TRP A 392 -42.26 -12.35 45.44
N ASN A 393 -42.10 -12.56 44.11
CA ASN A 393 -42.73 -11.74 43.07
C ASN A 393 -43.71 -12.52 42.18
N ASN A 394 -44.11 -13.72 42.62
CA ASN A 394 -44.96 -14.65 41.85
C ASN A 394 -44.46 -14.88 40.41
N TYR A 395 -43.14 -15.01 40.22
CA TYR A 395 -42.50 -15.19 38.92
C TYR A 395 -42.91 -14.08 37.92
N THR A 396 -42.77 -12.83 38.34
CA THR A 396 -43.09 -11.64 37.53
C THR A 396 -41.89 -10.71 37.54
N PRO A 397 -41.36 -10.26 36.38
CA PRO A 397 -40.25 -9.31 36.37
C PRO A 397 -40.69 -7.96 36.93
N PRO A 398 -39.81 -7.21 37.64
CA PRO A 398 -40.08 -5.82 38.01
C PRO A 398 -40.23 -4.95 36.76
N PRO A 399 -41.19 -4.00 36.69
CA PRO A 399 -41.45 -3.21 35.48
C PRO A 399 -40.21 -2.48 34.94
N ALA A 400 -39.36 -1.95 35.81
CA ALA A 400 -38.11 -1.25 35.45
C ALA A 400 -37.02 -2.14 34.81
N VAL A 401 -37.28 -3.45 34.63
CA VAL A 401 -36.38 -4.42 33.97
C VAL A 401 -37.15 -5.25 32.94
N GLN A 402 -38.38 -4.88 32.59
CA GLN A 402 -39.21 -5.64 31.67
C GLN A 402 -38.82 -5.39 30.20
N ASP A 403 -38.33 -4.19 29.88
CA ASP A 403 -38.02 -3.77 28.51
C ASP A 403 -36.59 -4.11 28.05
N SER A 404 -35.68 -4.43 29.00
CA SER A 404 -34.27 -4.68 28.69
C SER A 404 -34.02 -5.98 27.90
N LEU A 405 -34.89 -6.99 28.03
CA LEU A 405 -34.79 -8.21 27.22
C LEU A 405 -35.27 -8.00 25.78
N PRO A 406 -36.42 -7.34 25.51
CA PRO A 406 -36.76 -6.86 24.17
C PRO A 406 -35.66 -6.02 23.50
N GLU A 407 -35.00 -5.11 24.23
CA GLU A 407 -33.90 -4.29 23.68
C GLU A 407 -32.65 -5.13 23.33
N ALA A 408 -32.20 -5.99 24.25
CA ALA A 408 -31.08 -6.91 24.00
C ALA A 408 -31.38 -7.89 22.85
N TYR A 409 -32.63 -8.37 22.76
CA TYR A 409 -33.06 -9.23 21.66
C TYR A 409 -33.08 -8.46 20.33
N ALA A 410 -33.60 -7.23 20.28
CA ALA A 410 -33.64 -6.44 19.06
C ALA A 410 -32.22 -6.10 18.53
N THR A 411 -31.27 -5.78 19.42
CA THR A 411 -29.88 -5.52 19.02
C THR A 411 -29.18 -6.78 18.50
N PHE A 412 -29.39 -7.94 19.12
CA PHE A 412 -28.93 -9.24 18.61
C PHE A 412 -29.60 -9.63 17.28
N HIS A 413 -30.92 -9.51 17.17
CA HIS A 413 -31.71 -9.89 15.98
C HIS A 413 -31.24 -9.12 14.73
N ASN A 414 -30.98 -7.81 14.87
CA ASN A 414 -30.43 -6.99 13.79
C ASN A 414 -29.01 -7.44 13.38
N ALA A 415 -28.14 -7.77 14.34
CA ALA A 415 -26.81 -8.30 14.04
C ALA A 415 -26.88 -9.70 13.36
N PHE A 416 -27.78 -10.56 13.83
CA PHE A 416 -28.01 -11.91 13.29
C PHE A 416 -28.51 -11.87 11.84
N ILE A 417 -29.44 -10.95 11.51
CA ILE A 417 -29.89 -10.73 10.12
C ILE A 417 -28.74 -10.20 9.25
N ALA A 418 -27.96 -9.22 9.74
CA ALA A 418 -26.83 -8.67 8.99
C ALA A 418 -25.74 -9.73 8.69
N TRP A 419 -25.41 -10.56 9.67
CA TRP A 419 -24.50 -11.70 9.50
C TRP A 419 -25.06 -12.72 8.50
N LYS A 420 -26.33 -13.13 8.65
CA LYS A 420 -26.98 -14.11 7.75
C LYS A 420 -27.09 -13.60 6.30
N ALA A 421 -27.29 -12.31 6.11
CA ALA A 421 -27.25 -11.69 4.78
C ALA A 421 -25.85 -11.75 4.17
N ARG A 422 -24.81 -11.43 4.95
CA ARG A 422 -23.40 -11.56 4.53
C ARG A 422 -23.04 -13.00 4.15
N ASP A 423 -23.38 -13.97 5.01
CA ASP A 423 -23.15 -15.39 4.77
C ASP A 423 -23.80 -15.87 3.47
N SER A 424 -25.09 -15.52 3.26
CA SER A 424 -25.79 -15.87 2.02
C SER A 424 -25.13 -15.28 0.77
N ASN A 425 -24.57 -14.06 0.85
CA ASN A 425 -23.81 -13.45 -0.24
C ASN A 425 -22.46 -14.14 -0.48
N ALA A 426 -21.73 -14.51 0.57
CA ALA A 426 -20.47 -15.25 0.45
C ALA A 426 -20.69 -16.63 -0.23
N LEU A 427 -21.76 -17.33 0.15
CA LEU A 427 -22.17 -18.58 -0.52
C LEU A 427 -22.53 -18.35 -2.00
N ILE A 428 -23.21 -17.25 -2.33
CA ILE A 428 -23.48 -16.85 -3.72
C ILE A 428 -22.17 -16.58 -4.48
N GLU A 429 -21.18 -15.90 -3.87
CA GLU A 429 -19.88 -15.61 -4.49
C GLU A 429 -19.07 -16.89 -4.79
N VAL A 430 -18.99 -17.84 -3.84
CA VAL A 430 -18.36 -19.15 -4.06
C VAL A 430 -19.04 -19.91 -5.22
N MET A 431 -20.37 -19.90 -5.25
CA MET A 431 -21.14 -20.52 -6.34
C MET A 431 -20.96 -19.82 -7.70
N LEU A 432 -20.77 -18.50 -7.72
CA LEU A 432 -20.47 -17.74 -8.93
C LEU A 432 -19.08 -18.06 -9.46
N MET A 433 -18.09 -18.23 -8.58
CA MET A 433 -16.74 -18.67 -8.94
C MET A 433 -16.76 -20.06 -9.59
N GLN A 434 -17.41 -21.04 -8.96
CA GLN A 434 -17.59 -22.38 -9.52
C GLN A 434 -18.30 -22.35 -10.89
N PHE A 435 -19.31 -21.49 -11.07
CA PHE A 435 -20.00 -21.33 -12.35
C PHE A 435 -19.06 -20.76 -13.45
N VAL A 436 -18.21 -19.79 -13.09
CA VAL A 436 -17.22 -19.15 -13.96
C VAL A 436 -16.07 -20.09 -14.34
N GLU A 437 -15.69 -20.99 -13.45
CA GLU A 437 -14.70 -22.06 -13.68
C GLU A 437 -15.26 -23.13 -14.64
N LEU A 438 -16.49 -23.58 -14.41
CA LEU A 438 -17.20 -24.46 -15.35
C LEU A 438 -17.35 -23.82 -16.74
N ASP A 439 -17.59 -22.51 -16.81
CA ASP A 439 -17.59 -21.76 -18.08
C ASP A 439 -16.20 -21.68 -18.73
N ALA A 440 -15.11 -21.68 -17.94
CA ALA A 440 -13.74 -21.78 -18.45
C ALA A 440 -13.44 -23.15 -19.05
N ILE A 441 -13.82 -24.22 -18.34
CA ILE A 441 -13.65 -25.60 -18.82
C ILE A 441 -14.47 -25.80 -20.09
N LEU A 442 -15.70 -25.29 -20.13
CA LEU A 442 -16.57 -25.29 -21.31
C LEU A 442 -15.94 -24.55 -22.51
N GLU A 443 -15.32 -23.39 -22.30
CA GLU A 443 -14.60 -22.64 -23.34
C GLU A 443 -13.34 -23.39 -23.83
N THR A 444 -12.61 -24.09 -22.96
CA THR A 444 -11.39 -24.84 -23.37
C THR A 444 -11.69 -26.18 -24.06
N VAL A 445 -12.71 -26.91 -23.62
CA VAL A 445 -13.14 -28.20 -24.20
C VAL A 445 -13.66 -28.02 -25.63
N LYS A 446 -14.38 -26.91 -25.91
CA LYS A 446 -14.89 -26.58 -27.25
C LYS A 446 -13.84 -26.36 -28.33
N ASN A 447 -12.57 -26.27 -27.96
CA ASN A 447 -11.44 -26.12 -28.88
C ASN A 447 -10.67 -27.45 -29.09
N ARG A 448 -11.21 -28.60 -28.64
CA ARG A 448 -10.62 -29.94 -28.82
C ARG A 448 -11.43 -30.78 -29.82
N THR A 449 -10.74 -31.71 -30.49
CA THR A 449 -11.23 -32.39 -31.71
C THR A 449 -11.80 -33.81 -31.50
N GLU A 450 -12.03 -34.26 -30.26
CA GLU A 450 -12.48 -35.63 -29.93
C GLU A 450 -13.98 -35.69 -29.55
N GLU A 451 -14.82 -35.62 -30.59
CA GLU A 451 -16.27 -35.35 -30.52
C GLU A 451 -17.06 -36.25 -29.55
N ALA A 452 -16.74 -37.55 -29.45
CA ALA A 452 -17.55 -38.52 -28.71
C ALA A 452 -17.44 -38.42 -27.17
N VAL A 453 -16.27 -38.07 -26.65
CA VAL A 453 -16.04 -37.93 -25.19
C VAL A 453 -16.36 -36.52 -24.71
N THR A 454 -16.19 -35.51 -25.57
CA THR A 454 -16.61 -34.14 -25.26
C THR A 454 -18.12 -34.03 -25.02
N ASP A 455 -18.93 -34.82 -25.74
CA ASP A 455 -20.38 -34.67 -25.73
C ASP A 455 -21.07 -35.11 -24.42
N THR A 456 -20.50 -36.11 -23.73
CA THR A 456 -20.97 -36.54 -22.39
C THR A 456 -20.45 -35.60 -21.30
N TYR A 457 -19.21 -35.14 -21.42
CA TYR A 457 -18.60 -34.18 -20.50
C TYR A 457 -19.26 -32.81 -20.56
N GLU A 458 -19.63 -32.31 -21.76
CA GLU A 458 -20.32 -31.03 -21.92
C GLU A 458 -21.75 -31.06 -21.34
N LYS A 459 -22.44 -32.21 -21.40
CA LYS A 459 -23.75 -32.39 -20.74
C LYS A 459 -23.60 -32.27 -19.22
N SER A 460 -22.67 -33.02 -18.61
CA SER A 460 -22.37 -32.92 -17.17
C SER A 460 -22.02 -31.49 -16.73
N ILE A 461 -21.22 -30.75 -17.50
CA ILE A 461 -20.90 -29.34 -17.19
C ILE A 461 -22.17 -28.46 -17.25
N ARG A 462 -23.02 -28.60 -18.26
CA ARG A 462 -24.27 -27.84 -18.38
C ARG A 462 -25.24 -28.14 -17.24
N ASP A 463 -25.35 -29.40 -16.83
CA ASP A 463 -26.26 -29.83 -15.77
C ASP A 463 -25.78 -29.30 -14.39
N ASN A 464 -24.47 -29.32 -14.13
CA ASN A 464 -23.88 -28.67 -12.95
C ASN A 464 -24.07 -27.14 -12.98
N GLN A 465 -23.87 -26.48 -14.12
CA GLN A 465 -24.19 -25.06 -14.29
C GLN A 465 -25.68 -24.77 -14.06
N LEU A 466 -26.59 -25.64 -14.50
CA LEU A 466 -28.03 -25.52 -14.25
C LEU A 466 -28.34 -25.58 -12.76
N MET A 467 -27.76 -26.55 -12.03
CA MET A 467 -27.94 -26.71 -10.59
C MET A 467 -27.40 -25.52 -9.79
N LEU A 468 -26.18 -25.05 -10.10
CA LEU A 468 -25.63 -23.83 -9.50
C LEU A 468 -26.52 -22.62 -9.78
N MET A 469 -26.96 -22.44 -11.03
CA MET A 469 -27.85 -21.34 -11.42
C MET A 469 -29.21 -21.39 -10.70
N VAL A 470 -29.78 -22.57 -10.45
CA VAL A 470 -31.03 -22.71 -9.68
C VAL A 470 -30.82 -22.35 -8.21
N ARG A 471 -29.74 -22.83 -7.58
CA ARG A 471 -29.45 -22.54 -6.17
C ARG A 471 -29.03 -21.06 -5.96
N ILE A 472 -28.31 -20.43 -6.89
CA ILE A 472 -28.06 -18.96 -6.88
C ILE A 472 -29.39 -18.19 -7.00
N LYS A 473 -30.28 -18.55 -7.93
CA LYS A 473 -31.61 -17.88 -8.06
C LYS A 473 -32.49 -18.07 -6.81
N LYS A 474 -32.31 -19.15 -6.05
CA LYS A 474 -33.03 -19.41 -4.79
C LYS A 474 -32.51 -18.55 -3.63
N LEU A 475 -31.22 -18.24 -3.60
CA LEU A 475 -30.58 -17.39 -2.59
C LEU A 475 -30.71 -15.89 -2.91
N ALA A 476 -30.32 -15.48 -4.12
CA ALA A 476 -30.30 -14.08 -4.56
C ALA A 476 -31.62 -13.58 -5.16
N GLY A 477 -32.62 -14.45 -5.32
CA GLY A 477 -33.85 -14.16 -6.07
C GLY A 477 -33.68 -14.27 -7.61
N PRO A 478 -34.79 -14.48 -8.35
CA PRO A 478 -34.74 -14.95 -9.74
C PRO A 478 -34.28 -13.91 -10.78
N GLN A 479 -34.34 -12.61 -10.46
CA GLN A 479 -33.81 -11.54 -11.33
C GLN A 479 -32.37 -11.17 -10.98
N GLN A 480 -32.10 -10.93 -9.70
CA GLN A 480 -30.78 -10.49 -9.22
C GLN A 480 -29.72 -11.59 -9.35
N GLY A 481 -30.05 -12.85 -9.04
CA GLY A 481 -29.16 -13.99 -9.31
C GLY A 481 -28.81 -14.18 -10.79
N LYS A 482 -29.74 -13.88 -11.72
CA LYS A 482 -29.44 -13.88 -13.16
C LYS A 482 -28.45 -12.76 -13.55
N ARG A 483 -28.59 -11.56 -12.98
CA ARG A 483 -27.66 -10.43 -13.21
C ARG A 483 -26.27 -10.77 -12.68
N MET A 484 -26.18 -11.25 -11.44
CA MET A 484 -24.92 -11.68 -10.81
C MET A 484 -24.16 -12.72 -11.65
N ILE A 485 -24.84 -13.77 -12.13
CA ILE A 485 -24.21 -14.77 -13.03
C ILE A 485 -23.71 -14.12 -14.33
N PHE A 486 -24.53 -13.28 -14.97
CA PHE A 486 -24.17 -12.62 -16.22
C PHE A 486 -22.97 -11.68 -16.04
N ASP A 487 -22.96 -10.87 -14.99
CA ASP A 487 -21.89 -9.92 -14.72
C ASP A 487 -20.60 -10.61 -14.27
N ALA A 488 -20.67 -11.70 -13.49
CA ALA A 488 -19.51 -12.52 -13.12
C ALA A 488 -18.85 -13.15 -14.36
N VAL A 489 -19.64 -13.82 -15.23
CA VAL A 489 -19.14 -14.39 -16.49
C VAL A 489 -18.57 -13.30 -17.42
N ARG A 490 -19.24 -12.15 -17.51
CA ARG A 490 -18.78 -11.02 -18.32
C ARG A 490 -17.46 -10.42 -17.80
N GLN A 491 -17.31 -10.29 -16.49
CA GLN A 491 -16.06 -9.85 -15.86
C GLN A 491 -14.93 -10.86 -16.08
N ALA A 492 -15.20 -12.16 -15.87
CA ALA A 492 -14.23 -13.23 -16.09
C ALA A 492 -13.74 -13.29 -17.54
N ARG A 493 -14.65 -13.26 -18.52
CA ARG A 493 -14.28 -13.25 -19.94
C ARG A 493 -13.55 -11.97 -20.35
N LYS A 494 -13.88 -10.81 -19.76
CA LYS A 494 -13.09 -9.57 -19.92
C LYS A 494 -11.68 -9.70 -19.34
N ALA A 495 -11.52 -10.34 -18.17
CA ALA A 495 -10.23 -10.59 -17.55
C ALA A 495 -9.37 -11.58 -18.36
N ARG A 496 -9.97 -12.65 -18.91
CA ARG A 496 -9.32 -13.58 -19.86
C ARG A 496 -8.86 -12.85 -21.13
N ALA A 497 -9.71 -11.98 -21.70
CA ALA A 497 -9.36 -11.19 -22.88
C ALA A 497 -8.21 -10.20 -22.64
N ALA A 498 -8.06 -9.68 -21.42
CA ALA A 498 -6.94 -8.84 -21.02
C ALA A 498 -5.65 -9.62 -20.69
N LYS A 499 -5.76 -10.90 -20.32
CA LYS A 499 -4.65 -11.81 -19.98
C LYS A 499 -4.40 -12.85 -21.09
N LYS A 500 -4.21 -12.41 -22.33
CA LYS A 500 -3.98 -13.32 -23.47
C LYS A 500 -2.49 -13.36 -23.88
N PRO A 501 -1.69 -14.31 -23.36
CA PRO A 501 -0.34 -14.55 -23.88
C PRO A 501 -0.40 -15.14 -25.30
N ILE A 502 0.70 -15.00 -26.03
CA ILE A 502 0.96 -15.69 -27.30
C ILE A 502 2.00 -16.76 -27.03
N GLY A 503 1.67 -18.03 -27.31
CA GLY A 503 2.59 -19.16 -27.15
C GLY A 503 1.86 -20.43 -26.70
N ASP A 504 1.79 -21.43 -27.57
CA ASP A 504 1.38 -22.79 -27.21
C ASP A 504 2.55 -23.53 -26.57
N THR A 505 2.42 -23.92 -25.31
CA THR A 505 3.18 -25.02 -24.72
C THR A 505 2.24 -25.95 -23.96
N ARG A 506 2.16 -27.21 -24.39
CA ARG A 506 1.41 -28.26 -23.68
C ARG A 506 2.10 -28.56 -22.34
N PRO A 507 1.38 -28.58 -21.20
CA PRO A 507 1.88 -29.27 -20.03
C PRO A 507 1.93 -30.78 -20.31
N ARG A 508 3.11 -31.37 -20.18
CA ARG A 508 3.29 -32.83 -20.05
C ARG A 508 3.13 -33.15 -18.56
N GLY A 509 2.44 -34.24 -18.23
CA GLY A 509 2.20 -34.61 -16.82
C GLY A 509 3.50 -34.76 -16.04
N ALA A 510 3.57 -34.12 -14.88
CA ALA A 510 4.65 -34.31 -13.92
C ALA A 510 4.23 -35.38 -12.90
N GLU A 511 5.10 -36.35 -12.68
CA GLU A 511 5.04 -37.23 -11.52
C GLU A 511 5.57 -36.45 -10.31
N HIS A 512 4.88 -36.50 -9.17
CA HIS A 512 5.34 -35.80 -7.97
C HIS A 512 6.52 -36.57 -7.35
N VAL A 513 7.72 -36.00 -7.49
CA VAL A 513 8.88 -36.36 -6.69
C VAL A 513 9.36 -35.08 -6.03
N ASP A 514 9.26 -35.02 -4.70
CA ASP A 514 9.60 -33.84 -3.92
C ASP A 514 11.12 -33.74 -3.76
N ASP A 515 11.79 -33.26 -4.81
CA ASP A 515 13.22 -32.98 -4.85
C ASP A 515 13.47 -31.46 -4.73
N PRO A 516 13.96 -30.96 -3.58
CA PRO A 516 14.18 -29.52 -3.35
C PRO A 516 15.25 -28.92 -4.27
N THR A 517 16.05 -29.75 -4.97
CA THR A 517 17.01 -29.27 -5.97
C THR A 517 16.35 -28.84 -7.29
N ALA A 518 15.05 -29.12 -7.49
CA ALA A 518 14.31 -28.67 -8.67
C ALA A 518 14.11 -27.15 -8.70
N ASP A 519 13.59 -26.57 -7.62
CA ASP A 519 13.31 -25.12 -7.54
C ASP A 519 14.60 -24.28 -7.56
N GLN A 520 15.65 -24.76 -6.89
CA GLN A 520 16.98 -24.14 -6.94
C GLN A 520 17.57 -24.11 -8.36
N ARG A 521 17.33 -25.15 -9.18
CA ARG A 521 17.72 -25.14 -10.61
C ARG A 521 16.81 -24.23 -11.44
N ALA A 522 15.55 -24.06 -11.08
CA ALA A 522 14.65 -23.11 -11.75
C ALA A 522 15.10 -21.66 -11.50
N ALA A 523 15.36 -21.28 -10.24
CA ALA A 523 15.88 -19.98 -9.84
C ALA A 523 17.16 -19.60 -10.61
N ASP A 524 18.15 -20.50 -10.65
CA ASP A 524 19.42 -20.31 -11.38
C ASP A 524 19.20 -20.00 -12.87
N ASN A 525 18.29 -20.72 -13.53
CA ASN A 525 17.98 -20.52 -14.95
C ASN A 525 17.18 -19.22 -15.19
N VAL A 526 16.28 -18.84 -14.27
CA VAL A 526 15.50 -17.59 -14.35
C VAL A 526 16.41 -16.38 -14.16
N VAL A 527 17.28 -16.38 -13.14
CA VAL A 527 18.26 -15.32 -12.86
C VAL A 527 19.27 -15.22 -14.01
N SER A 528 19.86 -16.36 -14.43
CA SER A 528 20.87 -16.37 -15.49
C SER A 528 20.31 -15.95 -16.84
N SER A 529 19.12 -16.40 -17.23
CA SER A 529 18.54 -16.00 -18.53
C SER A 529 18.15 -14.52 -18.59
N GLN A 530 17.79 -13.92 -17.45
CA GLN A 530 17.50 -12.48 -17.38
C GLN A 530 18.80 -11.66 -17.41
N LEU A 531 19.82 -12.06 -16.66
CA LEU A 531 21.12 -11.36 -16.59
C LEU A 531 22.04 -11.67 -17.79
N GLN A 532 21.75 -12.70 -18.59
CA GLN A 532 22.38 -12.96 -19.91
C GLN A 532 21.99 -11.91 -20.97
N THR A 533 20.85 -11.21 -20.83
CA THR A 533 20.54 -10.05 -21.69
C THR A 533 21.30 -8.77 -21.28
N LEU A 534 22.18 -8.89 -20.29
CA LEU A 534 22.85 -7.82 -19.55
C LEU A 534 24.37 -8.05 -19.42
N THR A 535 24.87 -9.22 -19.78
CA THR A 535 26.30 -9.57 -19.87
C THR A 535 26.53 -10.43 -21.12
N PRO A 536 27.60 -10.20 -21.91
CA PRO A 536 27.95 -11.10 -22.99
C PRO A 536 28.37 -12.46 -22.41
N PRO A 537 28.00 -13.59 -23.04
CA PRO A 537 28.47 -14.89 -22.60
C PRO A 537 30.00 -15.00 -22.74
N SER A 538 30.63 -15.77 -21.85
CA SER A 538 32.06 -16.11 -21.93
C SER A 538 32.32 -17.05 -23.12
N THR A 539 32.40 -16.49 -24.32
CA THR A 539 32.54 -17.26 -25.57
C THR A 539 33.86 -18.05 -25.59
N PRO A 540 33.84 -19.37 -25.84
CA PRO A 540 35.07 -20.16 -25.90
C PRO A 540 35.96 -19.71 -27.06
N ARG A 541 37.21 -19.35 -26.73
CA ARG A 541 38.25 -18.85 -27.65
C ARG A 541 38.46 -19.78 -28.85
N ASN A 542 37.96 -19.40 -30.04
CA ASN A 542 38.28 -20.09 -31.29
C ASN A 542 38.18 -19.21 -32.55
N LYS A 543 39.23 -18.42 -32.81
CA LYS A 543 40.05 -18.50 -34.04
C LYS A 543 41.26 -17.58 -33.94
N GLU A 544 42.34 -17.94 -34.64
CA GLU A 544 43.62 -17.24 -34.59
C GLU A 544 43.61 -16.01 -35.52
N SER A 545 43.45 -14.82 -34.95
CA SER A 545 43.77 -13.55 -35.62
C SER A 545 45.24 -13.20 -35.40
N LYS A 546 45.96 -12.88 -36.47
CA LYS A 546 47.44 -12.98 -36.53
C LYS A 546 48.21 -11.74 -36.02
N TRP A 547 47.74 -11.14 -34.93
CA TRP A 547 48.29 -9.90 -34.36
C TRP A 547 48.40 -10.00 -32.83
N ASP A 548 49.58 -10.33 -32.32
CA ASP A 548 49.85 -10.44 -30.88
C ASP A 548 50.03 -9.06 -30.20
N LEU A 549 48.93 -8.32 -30.07
CA LEU A 549 48.78 -7.26 -29.08
C LEU A 549 47.43 -7.39 -28.38
N LEU A 550 47.42 -7.04 -27.09
CA LEU A 550 46.33 -7.19 -26.13
C LEU A 550 44.94 -6.87 -26.71
N GLN A 551 44.19 -7.91 -27.12
CA GLN A 551 42.73 -7.82 -27.16
C GLN A 551 42.25 -7.48 -25.75
N PRO A 552 41.56 -6.35 -25.51
CA PRO A 552 41.11 -6.03 -24.17
C PRO A 552 40.02 -7.02 -23.78
N SER A 553 40.32 -7.92 -22.83
CA SER A 553 39.31 -8.77 -22.22
C SER A 553 38.46 -7.89 -21.30
N TYR A 554 37.46 -7.23 -21.89
CA TYR A 554 36.63 -6.25 -21.19
C TYR A 554 35.89 -6.95 -20.03
N PRO A 555 36.13 -6.56 -18.76
CA PRO A 555 35.33 -7.06 -17.66
C PRO A 555 33.86 -6.63 -17.85
N PRO A 556 32.89 -7.37 -17.26
CA PRO A 556 31.48 -7.06 -17.41
C PRO A 556 31.14 -5.61 -17.03
N ILE A 557 30.13 -5.07 -17.72
CA ILE A 557 29.55 -3.74 -17.45
C ILE A 557 28.88 -3.68 -16.06
N LEU A 558 28.56 -4.85 -15.52
CA LEU A 558 27.82 -5.06 -14.28
C LEU A 558 28.71 -5.61 -13.17
N PRO A 559 28.36 -5.34 -11.89
CA PRO A 559 28.71 -6.20 -10.77
C PRO A 559 28.29 -7.66 -11.01
N ASP A 560 28.83 -8.59 -10.22
CA ASP A 560 28.42 -9.99 -10.30
C ASP A 560 26.91 -10.17 -10.08
N ASN A 561 26.34 -11.17 -10.76
CA ASN A 561 24.92 -11.50 -10.75
C ASN A 561 24.38 -11.71 -9.32
N ARG A 562 25.20 -12.28 -8.42
CA ARG A 562 24.84 -12.48 -7.02
C ARG A 562 24.72 -11.15 -6.27
N VAL A 563 25.70 -10.27 -6.42
CA VAL A 563 25.70 -8.92 -5.82
C VAL A 563 24.49 -8.11 -6.28
N LEU A 564 24.15 -8.19 -7.58
CA LEU A 564 22.97 -7.52 -8.13
C LEU A 564 21.65 -8.04 -7.54
N VAL A 565 21.50 -9.36 -7.42
CA VAL A 565 20.29 -9.99 -6.87
C VAL A 565 20.13 -9.66 -5.38
N HIS A 566 21.23 -9.66 -4.61
CA HIS A 566 21.26 -9.28 -3.20
C HIS A 566 20.89 -7.80 -2.96
N GLU A 567 21.52 -6.88 -3.70
CA GLU A 567 21.19 -5.45 -3.61
C GLU A 567 19.76 -5.15 -4.09
N LEU A 568 19.23 -5.87 -5.09
CA LEU A 568 17.83 -5.75 -5.51
C LEU A 568 16.85 -6.26 -4.45
N ALA A 569 17.19 -7.30 -3.70
CA ALA A 569 16.36 -7.81 -2.62
C ALA A 569 16.31 -6.83 -1.42
N ILE A 570 17.44 -6.22 -1.07
CA ILE A 570 17.50 -5.21 0.01
C ILE A 570 16.91 -3.88 -0.45
N ASN A 571 17.09 -3.50 -1.72
CA ASN A 571 16.61 -2.27 -2.32
C ASN A 571 15.97 -2.52 -3.69
N HIS A 572 14.64 -2.61 -3.73
CA HIS A 572 13.88 -2.83 -4.97
C HIS A 572 14.06 -1.72 -6.03
N GLU A 573 14.57 -0.54 -5.63
CA GLU A 573 14.90 0.58 -6.52
C GLU A 573 16.41 0.68 -6.79
N TYR A 574 17.19 -0.40 -6.54
CA TYR A 574 18.63 -0.41 -6.76
C TYR A 574 18.99 -0.07 -8.22
N ARG A 575 20.00 0.78 -8.33
CA ARG A 575 20.63 1.22 -9.58
C ARG A 575 22.13 1.24 -9.35
N ILE A 576 22.88 0.94 -10.41
CA ILE A 576 24.33 1.00 -10.41
C ILE A 576 24.73 2.47 -10.23
N GLU A 577 25.67 2.76 -9.34
CA GLU A 577 26.09 4.14 -9.09
C GLU A 577 26.97 4.66 -10.24
N PHE A 578 26.63 5.85 -10.75
CA PHE A 578 27.32 6.44 -11.91
C PHE A 578 28.81 6.63 -11.68
N GLU A 579 29.23 7.09 -10.50
CA GLU A 579 30.65 7.34 -10.25
C GLU A 579 31.45 6.04 -10.15
N GLN A 580 30.88 4.96 -9.58
CA GLN A 580 31.52 3.63 -9.60
C GLN A 580 31.73 3.11 -11.03
N PHE A 581 30.69 3.22 -11.88
CA PHE A 581 30.79 2.86 -13.30
C PHE A 581 31.84 3.71 -14.03
N ARG A 582 31.87 5.01 -13.74
CA ARG A 582 32.79 5.98 -14.34
C ARG A 582 34.24 5.78 -13.90
N GLU A 583 34.49 5.44 -12.64
CA GLU A 583 35.81 5.08 -12.14
C GLU A 583 36.33 3.79 -12.78
N GLN A 584 35.48 2.75 -12.90
CA GLN A 584 35.82 1.52 -13.60
C GLN A 584 36.11 1.77 -15.09
N HIS A 585 35.29 2.57 -15.79
CA HIS A 585 35.57 3.00 -17.16
C HIS A 585 36.90 3.77 -17.26
N LYS A 586 37.14 4.71 -16.34
CA LYS A 586 38.35 5.53 -16.32
C LYS A 586 39.60 4.67 -16.13
N LEU A 587 39.63 3.80 -15.11
CA LEU A 587 40.74 2.87 -14.88
C LEU A 587 41.02 1.96 -16.09
N ARG A 588 39.96 1.57 -16.82
CA ARG A 588 40.03 0.74 -18.03
C ARG A 588 40.58 1.49 -19.25
N MET A 589 40.23 2.77 -19.44
CA MET A 589 40.47 3.52 -20.68
C MET A 589 41.58 4.58 -20.59
N ASP A 590 41.83 5.18 -19.43
CA ASP A 590 42.93 6.15 -19.20
C ASP A 590 44.28 5.67 -19.75
N PRO A 591 44.73 4.41 -19.55
CA PRO A 591 46.04 3.94 -20.03
C PRO A 591 46.15 3.98 -21.56
N PHE A 592 45.07 3.60 -22.26
CA PHE A 592 45.02 3.56 -23.72
C PHE A 592 45.03 4.97 -24.33
N PHE A 593 44.25 5.90 -23.78
CA PHE A 593 44.27 7.29 -24.24
C PHE A 593 45.60 7.99 -23.91
N LYS A 594 46.29 7.61 -22.81
CA LYS A 594 47.61 8.16 -22.46
C LYS A 594 48.73 7.63 -23.38
N ASP A 595 48.72 6.35 -23.73
CA ASP A 595 49.66 5.79 -24.73
C ASP A 595 49.47 6.46 -26.09
N LEU A 596 48.21 6.59 -26.55
CA LEU A 596 47.90 7.22 -27.84
C LEU A 596 48.30 8.70 -27.87
N LYS A 597 48.01 9.48 -26.81
CA LYS A 597 48.45 10.88 -26.65
C LYS A 597 49.97 11.04 -26.45
N SER A 598 50.74 9.95 -26.39
CA SER A 598 52.21 9.97 -26.38
C SER A 598 52.85 9.62 -27.74
N SER A 599 52.06 9.16 -28.72
CA SER A 599 52.51 8.79 -30.07
C SER A 599 51.96 9.77 -31.14
N ASP A 600 52.19 11.07 -30.92
CA ASP A 600 51.51 12.18 -31.61
C ASP A 600 51.66 12.16 -33.15
N ASP A 601 52.82 11.74 -33.67
CA ASP A 601 53.17 11.78 -35.11
C ASP A 601 52.90 10.48 -35.91
N ASN A 602 52.31 9.42 -35.33
CA ASN A 602 52.19 8.13 -36.01
C ASN A 602 50.76 7.81 -36.49
N GLU A 603 50.46 8.14 -37.75
CA GLU A 603 49.16 7.90 -38.40
C GLU A 603 48.76 6.41 -38.44
N GLU A 604 49.72 5.48 -38.62
CA GLU A 604 49.44 4.04 -38.64
C GLU A 604 48.94 3.53 -37.28
N LYS A 605 49.55 3.99 -36.18
CA LYS A 605 49.09 3.71 -34.81
C LYS A 605 47.71 4.32 -34.56
N GLN A 606 47.50 5.57 -34.96
CA GLN A 606 46.22 6.26 -34.78
C GLN A 606 45.08 5.53 -35.53
N PHE A 607 45.34 5.06 -36.75
CA PHE A 607 44.38 4.26 -37.50
C PHE A 607 44.18 2.85 -36.93
N HIS A 608 45.25 2.17 -36.51
CA HIS A 608 45.15 0.86 -35.86
C HIS A 608 44.28 0.93 -34.59
N TYR A 609 44.48 1.98 -33.77
CA TYR A 609 43.64 2.25 -32.61
C TYR A 609 42.18 2.57 -33.00
N LEU A 610 41.96 3.32 -34.08
CA LEU A 610 40.61 3.55 -34.60
C LEU A 610 39.92 2.24 -34.98
N ILE A 611 40.61 1.28 -35.59
CA ILE A 611 40.03 -0.04 -35.92
C ILE A 611 39.69 -0.85 -34.66
N VAL A 612 40.56 -0.87 -33.66
CA VAL A 612 40.27 -1.52 -32.36
C VAL A 612 39.06 -0.87 -31.69
N MET A 613 38.99 0.46 -31.69
CA MET A 613 37.87 1.21 -31.11
C MET A 613 36.60 1.20 -31.96
N ALA A 614 36.68 1.02 -33.27
CA ALA A 614 35.51 0.85 -34.14
C ALA A 614 34.82 -0.49 -33.86
N ASN A 615 35.59 -1.56 -33.60
CA ASN A 615 35.04 -2.82 -33.08
C ASN A 615 34.41 -2.63 -31.69
N TYR A 616 35.08 -1.93 -30.76
CA TYR A 616 34.48 -1.62 -29.46
C TYR A 616 33.13 -0.89 -29.59
N ILE A 617 33.11 0.19 -30.38
CA ILE A 617 31.92 1.01 -30.65
C ILE A 617 30.82 0.18 -31.34
N LYS A 618 31.18 -0.74 -32.24
CA LYS A 618 30.23 -1.66 -32.90
C LYS A 618 29.59 -2.62 -31.90
N ASP A 619 30.38 -3.36 -31.14
CA ASP A 619 29.89 -4.31 -30.14
C ASP A 619 29.02 -3.59 -29.09
N ARG A 620 29.45 -2.40 -28.65
CA ARG A 620 28.71 -1.55 -27.72
C ARG A 620 27.38 -1.06 -28.28
N LEU A 621 27.35 -0.50 -29.49
CA LEU A 621 26.11 0.01 -30.09
C LEU A 621 25.17 -1.12 -30.55
N GLN A 622 25.70 -2.30 -30.91
CA GLN A 622 24.88 -3.48 -31.18
C GLN A 622 24.23 -4.03 -29.90
N HIS A 623 24.94 -4.05 -28.76
CA HIS A 623 24.39 -4.52 -27.48
C HIS A 623 23.19 -3.68 -26.96
N LEU A 624 23.12 -2.39 -27.32
CA LEU A 624 21.95 -1.53 -27.02
C LEU A 624 20.67 -1.92 -27.79
N VAL A 625 20.76 -2.82 -28.77
CA VAL A 625 19.73 -3.08 -29.77
C VAL A 625 19.46 -4.58 -29.88
N ARG A 626 18.18 -4.98 -29.96
CA ARG A 626 17.83 -6.40 -30.14
C ARG A 626 18.47 -6.99 -31.40
N GLU A 627 19.14 -8.12 -31.21
CA GLU A 627 19.70 -8.98 -32.26
C GLU A 627 18.69 -9.25 -33.38
N GLY A 628 19.16 -9.25 -34.63
CA GLY A 628 18.31 -9.48 -35.81
C GLY A 628 17.35 -8.34 -36.18
N SER A 629 17.37 -7.20 -35.47
CA SER A 629 16.68 -5.99 -35.93
C SER A 629 17.43 -5.29 -37.06
N SER A 630 16.72 -4.52 -37.89
CA SER A 630 17.32 -3.75 -39.00
C SER A 630 18.33 -2.70 -38.53
N MET A 631 18.21 -2.18 -37.30
CA MET A 631 19.21 -1.29 -36.71
C MET A 631 20.46 -2.04 -36.25
N HIS A 632 20.32 -3.25 -35.68
CA HIS A 632 21.47 -4.09 -35.35
C HIS A 632 22.31 -4.43 -36.59
N THR A 633 21.65 -4.76 -37.72
CA THR A 633 22.33 -4.99 -39.01
C THR A 633 22.98 -3.71 -39.53
N PHE A 634 22.25 -2.58 -39.57
CA PHE A 634 22.77 -1.29 -40.04
C PHE A 634 24.00 -0.82 -39.26
N ILE A 635 24.02 -0.97 -37.94
CA ILE A 635 25.19 -0.67 -37.10
C ILE A 635 26.39 -1.57 -37.49
N GLY A 636 26.13 -2.87 -37.70
CA GLY A 636 27.16 -3.83 -38.08
C GLY A 636 27.79 -3.59 -39.45
N GLU A 637 27.00 -3.13 -40.42
CA GLU A 637 27.42 -2.73 -41.78
C GLU A 637 28.15 -1.38 -41.80
N MET A 638 27.64 -0.39 -41.05
CA MET A 638 28.22 0.95 -40.99
C MET A 638 29.57 1.00 -40.24
N LEU A 639 29.78 0.06 -39.31
CA LEU A 639 31.03 -0.12 -38.55
C LEU A 639 31.79 -1.39 -38.96
N ASP A 640 31.75 -1.75 -40.24
CA ASP A 640 32.57 -2.85 -40.77
C ASP A 640 34.06 -2.46 -40.78
N THR A 641 34.85 -3.12 -39.94
CA THR A 641 36.29 -2.84 -39.80
C THR A 641 37.13 -3.39 -40.94
N ASP A 642 36.68 -4.43 -41.64
CA ASP A 642 37.38 -4.98 -42.81
C ASP A 642 37.25 -3.98 -43.97
N VAL A 643 36.06 -3.39 -44.13
CA VAL A 643 35.81 -2.30 -45.08
C VAL A 643 36.60 -1.03 -44.69
N ALA A 644 36.63 -0.66 -43.41
CA ALA A 644 37.40 0.50 -42.95
C ALA A 644 38.91 0.33 -43.18
N GLN A 645 39.46 -0.86 -42.89
CA GLN A 645 40.87 -1.19 -43.13
C GLN A 645 41.22 -1.15 -44.63
N GLN A 646 40.35 -1.69 -45.49
CA GLN A 646 40.51 -1.58 -46.95
C GLN A 646 40.48 -0.12 -47.43
N GLN A 647 39.57 0.70 -46.90
CA GLN A 647 39.49 2.12 -47.26
C GLN A 647 40.75 2.91 -46.86
N PHE A 648 41.37 2.59 -45.73
CA PHE A 648 42.62 3.22 -45.29
C PHE A 648 43.83 2.79 -46.11
N LEU A 649 43.98 1.49 -46.39
CA LEU A 649 45.03 0.99 -47.30
C LEU A 649 44.90 1.56 -48.72
N ALA A 650 43.69 1.98 -49.12
CA ALA A 650 43.43 2.69 -50.38
C ALA A 650 43.53 4.23 -50.27
N GLY A 651 43.96 4.80 -49.12
CA GLY A 651 44.09 6.25 -48.92
C GLY A 651 42.77 7.03 -48.96
N SER A 652 41.63 6.36 -48.75
CA SER A 652 40.28 6.88 -49.00
C SER A 652 39.41 7.05 -47.74
N PHE A 653 39.88 6.55 -46.60
CA PHE A 653 39.20 6.67 -45.31
C PHE A 653 39.12 8.12 -44.84
N SER A 654 38.04 8.49 -44.13
CA SER A 654 37.80 9.87 -43.69
C SER A 654 37.17 9.93 -42.29
N TYR A 655 37.96 10.42 -41.33
CA TYR A 655 37.56 10.61 -39.93
C TYR A 655 36.31 11.50 -39.80
N GLU A 656 36.16 12.54 -40.64
CA GLU A 656 34.99 13.42 -40.62
C GLU A 656 33.70 12.68 -41.03
N LYS A 657 33.78 11.78 -42.03
CA LYS A 657 32.63 10.94 -42.44
C LYS A 657 32.25 9.94 -41.34
N PHE A 658 33.23 9.41 -40.60
CA PHE A 658 32.98 8.56 -39.43
C PHE A 658 32.24 9.34 -38.33
N PHE A 659 32.79 10.46 -37.86
CA PHE A 659 32.17 11.21 -36.75
C PHE A 659 30.81 11.82 -37.12
N SER A 660 30.62 12.30 -38.35
CA SER A 660 29.29 12.76 -38.82
C SER A 660 28.27 11.62 -38.96
N SER A 661 28.70 10.41 -39.33
CA SER A 661 27.85 9.22 -39.31
C SER A 661 27.42 8.86 -37.88
N MET A 662 28.36 8.89 -36.92
CA MET A 662 28.06 8.70 -35.49
C MET A 662 27.05 9.73 -34.98
N GLY A 663 27.25 11.02 -35.27
CA GLY A 663 26.31 12.08 -34.91
C GLY A 663 24.92 11.91 -35.52
N SER A 664 24.80 11.22 -36.66
CA SER A 664 23.50 10.86 -37.25
C SER A 664 22.85 9.62 -36.59
N LEU A 665 23.61 8.81 -35.85
CA LEU A 665 23.15 7.56 -35.23
C LEU A 665 22.81 7.73 -33.75
N LEU A 666 23.69 8.36 -32.95
CA LEU A 666 23.52 8.48 -31.49
C LEU A 666 22.13 9.02 -31.09
N PRO A 667 21.56 10.09 -31.72
CA PRO A 667 20.22 10.59 -31.36
C PRO A 667 19.06 9.59 -31.59
N LYS A 668 19.29 8.48 -32.28
CA LYS A 668 18.29 7.42 -32.52
C LYS A 668 18.36 6.29 -31.50
N LEU A 669 19.42 6.24 -30.70
CA LEU A 669 19.73 5.18 -29.73
C LEU A 669 19.75 5.68 -28.27
N CYS A 670 19.78 7.01 -28.06
CA CYS A 670 19.81 7.60 -26.72
C CYS A 670 18.45 7.58 -26.02
N ALA A 671 18.48 7.62 -24.68
CA ALA A 671 17.29 7.89 -23.88
C ALA A 671 16.92 9.39 -23.94
N PRO A 672 15.62 9.77 -24.04
CA PRO A 672 15.19 11.17 -24.20
C PRO A 672 15.63 12.15 -23.10
N VAL A 673 16.12 11.66 -21.96
CA VAL A 673 16.68 12.47 -20.87
C VAL A 673 18.02 13.11 -21.28
N ARG A 674 18.75 12.49 -22.23
CA ARG A 674 20.07 12.92 -22.69
C ARG A 674 20.08 13.66 -24.02
N ASP A 675 18.92 13.98 -24.61
CA ASP A 675 18.83 14.65 -25.92
C ASP A 675 19.66 15.94 -26.00
N GLU A 676 19.80 16.70 -24.91
CA GLU A 676 20.66 17.90 -24.88
C GLU A 676 22.17 17.56 -24.74
N GLU A 677 22.53 16.51 -24.00
CA GLU A 677 23.93 16.02 -23.90
C GLU A 677 24.43 15.49 -25.26
N VAL A 678 23.54 14.84 -26.03
CA VAL A 678 23.83 14.37 -27.39
C VAL A 678 24.10 15.55 -28.34
N LYS A 679 23.35 16.65 -28.24
CA LYS A 679 23.57 17.86 -29.06
C LYS A 679 24.90 18.50 -28.74
N ASP A 680 25.22 18.71 -27.46
CA ASP A 680 26.52 19.25 -27.03
C ASP A 680 27.70 18.39 -27.53
N LEU A 681 27.58 17.07 -27.44
CA LEU A 681 28.57 16.14 -28.02
C LEU A 681 28.76 16.37 -29.53
N ILE A 682 27.68 16.43 -30.29
CA ILE A 682 27.73 16.56 -31.76
C ILE A 682 28.22 17.95 -32.19
N GLU A 683 27.71 19.02 -31.58
CA GLU A 683 27.95 20.40 -32.01
C GLU A 683 29.32 20.91 -31.56
N HIS A 684 29.83 20.48 -30.40
CA HIS A 684 31.08 20.97 -29.82
C HIS A 684 32.23 19.93 -29.77
N LYS A 685 31.96 18.67 -29.40
CA LYS A 685 33.02 17.69 -29.06
C LYS A 685 33.44 16.75 -30.20
N LEU A 686 32.58 16.48 -31.17
CA LEU A 686 32.92 15.66 -32.35
C LEU A 686 33.43 16.51 -33.54
N THR A 687 33.12 17.81 -33.53
CA THR A 687 33.52 18.79 -34.55
C THR A 687 34.90 19.40 -34.30
N GLN A 688 35.31 19.54 -33.03
CA GLN A 688 36.53 20.27 -32.61
C GLN A 688 37.55 19.32 -31.94
N GLY A 689 38.81 19.76 -31.82
CA GLY A 689 39.90 18.98 -31.17
C GLY A 689 40.61 17.95 -32.07
N HIS A 690 41.61 17.27 -31.52
CA HIS A 690 42.34 16.19 -32.21
C HIS A 690 41.46 14.95 -32.34
N VAL A 691 41.79 14.05 -33.28
CA VAL A 691 41.05 12.78 -33.51
C VAL A 691 40.91 11.96 -32.21
N VAL A 692 41.95 11.98 -31.38
CA VAL A 692 41.97 11.26 -30.09
C VAL A 692 40.95 11.82 -29.10
N ASP A 693 40.84 13.14 -28.93
CA ASP A 693 39.90 13.76 -27.98
C ASP A 693 38.44 13.59 -28.40
N ARG A 694 38.18 13.59 -29.72
CA ARG A 694 36.86 13.27 -30.29
C ARG A 694 36.48 11.82 -30.02
N LEU A 695 37.44 10.90 -30.17
CA LEU A 695 37.24 9.47 -29.93
C LEU A 695 37.06 9.16 -28.43
N GLU A 696 37.82 9.83 -27.55
CA GLU A 696 37.63 9.79 -26.09
C GLU A 696 36.25 10.30 -25.69
N SER A 697 35.82 11.44 -26.24
CA SER A 697 34.49 12.01 -26.01
C SER A 697 33.36 11.08 -26.51
N LEU A 698 33.53 10.48 -27.68
CA LEU A 698 32.58 9.54 -28.29
C LEU A 698 32.42 8.26 -27.44
N ILE A 699 33.54 7.64 -27.05
CA ILE A 699 33.55 6.39 -26.28
C ILE A 699 32.97 6.61 -24.88
N SER A 700 33.42 7.68 -24.21
CA SER A 700 32.88 8.10 -22.91
C SER A 700 31.35 8.25 -22.97
N PHE A 701 30.82 8.88 -24.03
CA PHE A 701 29.37 9.02 -24.19
C PHE A 701 28.65 7.69 -24.50
N ILE A 702 29.24 6.79 -25.29
CA ILE A 702 28.66 5.48 -25.61
C ILE A 702 28.59 4.58 -24.36
N ASP A 703 29.64 4.57 -23.53
CA ASP A 703 29.60 3.84 -22.27
C ASP A 703 28.61 4.48 -21.27
N VAL A 704 28.42 5.81 -21.31
CA VAL A 704 27.34 6.51 -20.59
C VAL A 704 25.93 6.08 -21.08
N MET A 705 25.73 5.84 -22.38
CA MET A 705 24.48 5.27 -22.91
C MET A 705 24.27 3.81 -22.46
N ILE A 706 25.34 3.02 -22.39
CA ILE A 706 25.31 1.64 -21.89
C ILE A 706 24.93 1.58 -20.42
N TYR A 707 25.41 2.51 -19.60
CA TYR A 707 25.00 2.64 -18.20
C TYR A 707 23.48 2.88 -18.05
N ASP A 708 22.87 3.71 -18.92
CA ASP A 708 21.41 3.89 -18.92
C ASP A 708 20.67 2.62 -19.34
N TYR A 709 21.14 1.94 -20.39
CA TYR A 709 20.56 0.70 -20.89
C TYR A 709 20.65 -0.43 -19.85
N ALA A 710 21.79 -0.57 -19.18
CA ALA A 710 22.01 -1.52 -18.10
C ALA A 710 21.04 -1.26 -16.93
N ASN A 711 20.93 -0.02 -16.47
CA ASN A 711 19.99 0.36 -15.41
C ASN A 711 18.51 0.19 -15.83
N TYR A 712 18.17 0.42 -17.11
CA TYR A 712 16.84 0.19 -17.64
C TYR A 712 16.50 -1.31 -17.68
N MET A 713 17.38 -2.14 -18.23
CA MET A 713 17.22 -3.59 -18.29
C MET A 713 17.16 -4.22 -16.89
N LEU A 714 17.95 -3.71 -15.93
CA LEU A 714 17.88 -4.11 -14.53
C LEU A 714 16.50 -3.81 -13.92
N GLN A 715 15.92 -2.63 -14.18
CA GLN A 715 14.55 -2.29 -13.74
C GLN A 715 13.47 -3.16 -14.41
N VAL A 716 13.69 -3.63 -15.65
CA VAL A 716 12.77 -4.56 -16.33
C VAL A 716 12.88 -5.99 -15.76
N ALA A 717 14.07 -6.43 -15.34
CA ALA A 717 14.30 -7.75 -14.76
C ALA A 717 13.96 -7.84 -13.26
N ALA A 718 14.16 -6.76 -12.49
CA ALA A 718 14.00 -6.70 -11.03
C ALA A 718 12.73 -7.38 -10.49
N PRO A 719 11.51 -7.21 -11.06
CA PRO A 719 10.31 -7.84 -10.53
C PRO A 719 10.30 -9.38 -10.58
N ASN A 720 11.23 -10.01 -11.30
CA ASN A 720 11.45 -11.46 -11.30
C ASN A 720 12.69 -11.85 -10.49
N LEU A 721 13.80 -11.12 -10.63
CA LEU A 721 15.02 -11.33 -9.84
C LEU A 721 14.74 -11.30 -8.33
N ILE A 722 13.89 -10.37 -7.86
CA ILE A 722 13.50 -10.26 -6.44
C ILE A 722 12.72 -11.48 -5.95
N LYS A 723 11.99 -12.21 -6.82
CA LYS A 723 11.24 -13.42 -6.41
C LYS A 723 12.14 -14.62 -6.15
N GLU A 724 13.19 -14.75 -6.96
CA GLU A 724 14.16 -15.85 -6.90
C GLU A 724 15.40 -15.47 -6.08
N ALA A 725 15.39 -14.34 -5.37
CA ALA A 725 16.59 -13.79 -4.76
C ALA A 725 17.12 -14.65 -3.61
N SER A 726 16.25 -15.03 -2.67
CA SER A 726 16.62 -15.86 -1.52
C SER A 726 16.96 -17.30 -1.94
N THR A 727 16.27 -17.86 -2.95
CA THR A 727 16.56 -19.19 -3.48
C THR A 727 17.89 -19.23 -4.25
N TYR A 728 18.21 -18.18 -5.01
CA TYR A 728 19.49 -18.03 -5.70
C TYR A 728 20.65 -17.80 -4.74
N GLU A 729 20.51 -16.89 -3.76
CA GLU A 729 21.56 -16.57 -2.79
C GLU A 729 21.87 -17.79 -1.90
N ALA A 730 20.85 -18.46 -1.36
CA ALA A 730 21.02 -19.69 -0.58
C ALA A 730 21.77 -20.77 -1.38
N LYS A 731 21.46 -20.94 -2.67
CA LYS A 731 22.14 -21.90 -3.53
C LYS A 731 23.61 -21.53 -3.76
N ARG A 732 23.93 -20.26 -4.05
CA ARG A 732 25.32 -19.81 -4.23
C ARG A 732 26.13 -19.90 -2.94
N PHE A 733 25.53 -19.60 -1.79
CA PHE A 733 26.18 -19.78 -0.50
C PHE A 733 26.42 -21.26 -0.16
N ALA A 734 25.50 -22.16 -0.52
CA ALA A 734 25.73 -23.60 -0.42
C ALA A 734 26.89 -24.08 -1.31
N GLU A 735 26.95 -23.62 -2.56
CA GLU A 735 28.05 -23.92 -3.48
C GLU A 735 29.40 -23.39 -2.95
N ASP A 736 29.46 -22.18 -2.36
CA ASP A 736 30.69 -21.65 -1.74
C ASP A 736 31.17 -22.48 -0.54
N LEU A 737 30.24 -23.01 0.27
CA LEU A 737 30.55 -23.88 1.41
C LEU A 737 31.04 -25.27 0.93
N GLU A 738 30.39 -25.86 -0.08
CA GLU A 738 30.80 -27.14 -0.66
C GLU A 738 32.17 -27.07 -1.34
N ASN A 739 32.48 -25.94 -2.00
CA ASN A 739 33.80 -25.68 -2.61
C ASN A 739 34.87 -25.24 -1.59
N GLY A 740 34.52 -25.07 -0.30
CA GLY A 740 35.45 -24.62 0.75
C GLY A 740 35.92 -23.17 0.62
N ILE A 741 35.19 -22.34 -0.14
CA ILE A 741 35.44 -20.90 -0.31
C ILE A 741 34.98 -20.15 0.94
N ALA A 742 33.89 -20.60 1.57
CA ALA A 742 33.39 -20.10 2.85
C ALA A 742 33.54 -21.16 3.97
N VAL A 743 33.73 -20.70 5.21
CA VAL A 743 33.76 -21.53 6.43
C VAL A 743 33.16 -20.70 7.56
N LEU A 744 32.11 -21.18 8.23
CA LEU A 744 31.21 -20.40 9.13
C LEU A 744 31.83 -19.87 10.45
N SER A 745 33.16 -19.84 10.59
CA SER A 745 33.83 -19.56 11.86
C SER A 745 33.65 -18.10 12.34
N ARG A 746 33.45 -17.13 11.43
CA ARG A 746 33.15 -15.74 11.84
C ARG A 746 31.68 -15.60 12.23
N ALA A 747 30.76 -16.28 11.55
CA ALA A 747 29.36 -16.39 11.95
C ALA A 747 29.19 -17.02 13.34
N GLU A 748 29.95 -18.08 13.66
CA GLU A 748 29.98 -18.70 14.99
C GLU A 748 30.49 -17.72 16.06
N ALA A 749 31.63 -17.05 15.82
CA ALA A 749 32.22 -16.12 16.78
C ALA A 749 31.35 -14.86 17.03
N SER A 750 30.71 -14.30 16.00
CA SER A 750 29.78 -13.17 16.14
C SER A 750 28.50 -13.60 16.85
N TRP A 751 27.97 -14.80 16.55
CA TRP A 751 26.81 -15.37 17.23
C TRP A 751 27.07 -15.65 18.71
N GLN A 752 28.19 -16.29 19.07
CA GLN A 752 28.61 -16.49 20.46
C GLN A 752 28.73 -15.14 21.21
N THR A 753 29.32 -14.13 20.58
CA THR A 753 29.47 -12.79 21.16
C THR A 753 28.11 -12.13 21.45
N ALA A 754 27.18 -12.17 20.50
CA ALA A 754 25.82 -11.66 20.67
C ALA A 754 25.03 -12.46 21.72
N ARG A 755 25.10 -13.79 21.68
CA ARG A 755 24.48 -14.70 22.64
C ARG A 755 24.91 -14.37 24.08
N ASN A 756 26.21 -14.19 24.30
CA ASN A 756 26.75 -13.85 25.61
C ASN A 756 26.23 -12.49 26.11
N LYS A 757 26.08 -11.49 25.23
CA LYS A 757 25.44 -10.20 25.58
C LYS A 757 23.97 -10.37 25.97
N VAL A 758 23.16 -11.07 25.16
CA VAL A 758 21.72 -11.26 25.44
C VAL A 758 21.50 -12.08 26.71
N HIS A 759 22.28 -13.12 26.95
CA HIS A 759 22.20 -13.91 28.19
C HIS A 759 22.65 -13.10 29.42
N ALA A 760 23.72 -12.31 29.32
CA ALA A 760 24.14 -11.43 30.42
C ALA A 760 23.11 -10.32 30.72
N GLU A 761 22.42 -9.80 29.69
CA GLU A 761 21.34 -8.83 29.89
C GLU A 761 20.07 -9.48 30.47
N ALA A 762 19.76 -10.72 30.08
CA ALA A 762 18.66 -11.49 30.68
C ALA A 762 18.93 -11.79 32.16
N ALA A 763 20.13 -12.25 32.52
CA ALA A 763 20.52 -12.47 33.91
C ALA A 763 20.46 -11.19 34.76
N ARG A 764 20.83 -10.03 34.20
CA ARG A 764 20.68 -8.72 34.86
C ARG A 764 19.23 -8.29 35.08
N ARG A 765 18.27 -8.82 34.32
CA ARG A 765 16.82 -8.58 34.50
C ARG A 765 16.13 -9.58 35.42
N ASP A 766 16.79 -10.71 35.72
CA ASP A 766 16.25 -11.80 36.53
C ASP A 766 17.27 -12.20 37.63
N PRO A 767 17.59 -11.30 38.57
CA PRO A 767 18.57 -11.56 39.64
C PRO A 767 18.07 -12.60 40.67
N GLU A 768 16.78 -12.93 40.65
CA GLU A 768 16.16 -13.96 41.50
C GLU A 768 16.12 -15.34 40.82
N GLY A 769 16.54 -15.44 39.55
CA GLY A 769 16.66 -16.72 38.83
C GLY A 769 15.33 -17.39 38.48
N ILE A 770 14.24 -16.62 38.41
CA ILE A 770 12.86 -17.13 38.26
C ILE A 770 12.61 -17.71 36.85
N ASN A 771 13.43 -17.34 35.86
CA ASN A 771 13.45 -17.88 34.50
C ASN A 771 12.09 -17.77 33.79
N HIS A 772 11.45 -16.60 33.88
CA HIS A 772 10.16 -16.36 33.24
C HIS A 772 10.20 -16.65 31.72
N PRO A 773 9.20 -17.37 31.14
CA PRO A 773 9.18 -17.70 29.70
C PRO A 773 9.26 -16.49 28.75
N ARG A 774 8.87 -15.28 29.21
CA ARG A 774 8.98 -14.03 28.44
C ARG A 774 10.37 -13.38 28.48
N SER A 775 11.14 -13.56 29.55
CA SER A 775 12.51 -13.02 29.67
C SER A 775 13.55 -13.90 28.99
N ARG A 776 13.28 -15.21 28.80
CA ARG A 776 14.18 -16.15 28.12
C ARG A 776 14.70 -15.59 26.78
N PRO A 777 16.02 -15.65 26.52
CA PRO A 777 16.60 -15.41 25.20
C PRO A 777 15.97 -16.30 24.12
N THR A 778 15.97 -15.80 22.88
CA THR A 778 15.40 -16.47 21.71
C THR A 778 16.39 -16.31 20.56
N ALA A 779 16.49 -17.26 19.64
CA ALA A 779 17.39 -17.17 18.50
C ALA A 779 17.25 -15.83 17.75
N ASP A 780 16.01 -15.37 17.49
CA ASP A 780 15.76 -14.05 16.87
C ASP A 780 16.33 -12.87 17.69
N LYS A 781 16.25 -12.91 19.03
CA LYS A 781 16.80 -11.84 19.89
C LYS A 781 18.33 -11.79 19.79
N ILE A 782 18.97 -12.97 19.66
CA ILE A 782 20.41 -13.13 19.48
C ILE A 782 20.82 -12.67 18.08
N TYR A 783 20.08 -13.07 17.04
CA TYR A 783 20.27 -12.63 15.66
C TYR A 783 20.20 -11.10 15.52
N TRP A 784 19.14 -10.45 16.03
CA TRP A 784 19.03 -8.99 15.97
C TRP A 784 20.09 -8.26 16.82
N GLN A 785 20.62 -8.90 17.87
CA GLN A 785 21.77 -8.37 18.62
C GLN A 785 23.07 -8.49 17.80
N MET A 786 23.31 -9.63 17.14
CA MET A 786 24.45 -9.88 16.26
C MET A 786 24.46 -8.89 15.09
N LEU A 787 23.35 -8.79 14.35
CA LEU A 787 23.23 -7.87 13.22
C LEU A 787 23.47 -6.41 13.65
N LEU A 788 22.95 -6.00 14.82
CA LEU A 788 23.19 -4.67 15.37
C LEU A 788 24.66 -4.44 15.75
N ASP A 789 25.29 -5.40 16.43
CA ASP A 789 26.68 -5.30 16.85
C ASP A 789 27.61 -5.21 15.64
N GLU A 790 27.36 -5.99 14.59
CA GLU A 790 28.17 -6.02 13.38
C GLU A 790 28.01 -4.75 12.52
N PHE A 791 26.79 -4.26 12.32
CA PHE A 791 26.53 -3.07 11.49
C PHE A 791 26.70 -1.73 12.22
N THR A 792 27.03 -1.72 13.52
CA THR A 792 27.32 -0.49 14.29
C THR A 792 28.75 -0.42 14.84
N GLN A 793 29.68 -1.19 14.27
CA GLN A 793 31.11 -1.07 14.58
C GLN A 793 31.70 0.24 13.99
N PRO A 794 32.57 0.98 14.71
CA PRO A 794 33.11 2.27 14.24
C PRO A 794 33.81 2.25 12.87
N ALA A 795 34.50 1.15 12.54
CA ALA A 795 35.20 0.93 11.28
C ALA A 795 35.41 -0.58 11.03
N ALA A 796 34.32 -1.29 10.75
CA ALA A 796 34.33 -2.73 10.56
C ALA A 796 35.26 -3.16 9.38
N PRO A 797 36.37 -3.89 9.60
CA PRO A 797 37.22 -4.37 8.52
C PRO A 797 36.56 -5.55 7.79
N ALA A 798 36.73 -5.64 6.48
CA ALA A 798 36.06 -6.63 5.62
C ALA A 798 36.31 -8.09 6.06
N GLU A 799 37.51 -8.39 6.56
CA GLU A 799 37.91 -9.72 7.05
C GLU A 799 37.13 -10.20 8.29
N THR A 800 36.41 -9.30 8.98
CA THR A 800 35.61 -9.65 10.18
C THR A 800 34.12 -9.81 9.89
N VAL A 801 33.67 -9.66 8.63
CA VAL A 801 32.25 -9.83 8.28
C VAL A 801 31.88 -11.32 8.39
N PRO A 802 30.80 -11.69 9.11
CA PRO A 802 30.26 -13.06 9.11
C PRO A 802 30.00 -13.56 7.69
N GLU A 803 30.25 -14.84 7.43
CA GLU A 803 30.20 -15.40 6.06
C GLU A 803 28.86 -15.17 5.33
N PRO A 804 27.67 -15.35 5.97
CA PRO A 804 26.38 -15.06 5.33
C PRO A 804 26.17 -13.57 4.97
N LEU A 805 26.90 -12.66 5.64
CA LEU A 805 26.76 -11.22 5.49
C LEU A 805 27.87 -10.59 4.62
N ALA A 806 28.72 -11.40 3.98
CA ALA A 806 29.92 -10.95 3.26
C ALA A 806 29.63 -9.87 2.18
N LEU A 807 28.51 -10.01 1.47
CA LEU A 807 28.07 -9.06 0.44
C LEU A 807 27.79 -7.66 1.01
N ASP A 808 27.34 -7.57 2.27
CA ASP A 808 27.00 -6.31 2.94
C ASP A 808 28.20 -5.59 3.59
N SER A 809 29.44 -6.03 3.33
CA SER A 809 30.68 -5.41 3.83
C SER A 809 30.71 -3.87 3.68
N ASN A 810 30.35 -3.35 2.50
CA ASN A 810 30.23 -1.91 2.24
C ASN A 810 29.12 -1.23 3.07
N ARG A 811 27.97 -1.90 3.24
CA ARG A 811 26.82 -1.40 4.02
C ARG A 811 27.14 -1.37 5.51
N ARG A 812 27.83 -2.40 6.03
CA ARG A 812 28.36 -2.51 7.40
C ARG A 812 29.31 -1.35 7.72
N ALA A 813 30.28 -1.08 6.84
CA ALA A 813 31.20 0.05 7.00
C ALA A 813 30.49 1.42 6.97
N ARG A 814 29.52 1.60 6.07
CA ARG A 814 28.72 2.83 5.95
C ARG A 814 27.84 3.07 7.18
N LEU A 815 27.05 2.09 7.60
CA LEU A 815 26.13 2.19 8.74
C LEU A 815 26.90 2.31 10.08
N GLY A 816 28.05 1.64 10.20
CA GLY A 816 28.98 1.80 11.32
C GLY A 816 29.50 3.24 11.44
N THR A 817 30.05 3.77 10.34
CA THR A 817 30.54 5.15 10.27
C THR A 817 29.41 6.16 10.52
N GLN A 818 28.22 5.96 9.93
CA GLN A 818 27.06 6.83 10.13
C GLN A 818 26.59 6.83 11.60
N THR A 819 26.57 5.67 12.25
CA THR A 819 26.23 5.54 13.67
C THR A 819 27.25 6.28 14.55
N LEU A 820 28.54 6.17 14.23
CA LEU A 820 29.60 6.93 14.91
C LEU A 820 29.45 8.44 14.71
N ARG A 821 29.19 8.93 13.48
CA ARG A 821 28.94 10.36 13.21
C ARG A 821 27.74 10.89 13.99
N ILE A 822 26.65 10.13 14.08
CA ILE A 822 25.46 10.48 14.88
C ILE A 822 25.84 10.58 16.37
N ALA A 823 26.60 9.63 16.91
CA ALA A 823 27.05 9.65 18.30
C ALA A 823 27.98 10.85 18.59
N THR A 824 28.93 11.14 17.68
CA THR A 824 29.90 12.25 17.78
C THR A 824 29.22 13.61 17.71
N ALA A 825 28.33 13.82 16.72
CA ALA A 825 27.55 15.05 16.63
C ALA A 825 26.62 15.23 17.85
N SER A 826 25.98 14.15 18.32
CA SER A 826 25.15 14.16 19.53
C SER A 826 25.97 14.49 20.79
N ALA A 827 27.18 13.95 20.93
CA ALA A 827 28.06 14.21 22.08
C ALA A 827 28.49 15.68 22.13
N ILE A 828 28.78 16.29 20.97
CA ILE A 828 29.10 17.71 20.84
C ILE A 828 27.86 18.57 21.19
N LEU A 829 26.70 18.27 20.60
CA LEU A 829 25.46 19.02 20.82
C LEU A 829 24.97 18.93 22.27
N LEU A 830 24.92 17.74 22.86
CA LEU A 830 24.50 17.52 24.24
C LEU A 830 25.36 18.31 25.23
N GLN A 831 26.69 18.24 25.08
CA GLN A 831 27.61 18.93 25.98
C GLN A 831 27.60 20.45 25.75
N CYS A 832 27.40 20.92 24.51
CA CYS A 832 27.17 22.34 24.22
C CYS A 832 25.85 22.88 24.81
N LYS A 833 24.75 22.13 24.70
CA LYS A 833 23.46 22.46 25.35
C LYS A 833 23.61 22.60 26.87
N ASN A 834 24.30 21.64 27.50
CA ASN A 834 24.57 21.66 28.94
C ASN A 834 25.43 22.87 29.36
N LEU A 835 26.53 23.13 28.63
CA LEU A 835 27.41 24.27 28.85
C LEU A 835 26.67 25.63 28.75
N LEU A 836 25.73 25.72 27.80
CA LEU A 836 24.92 26.92 27.57
C LEU A 836 23.59 26.94 28.37
N LYS A 837 23.39 25.99 29.29
CA LYS A 837 22.18 25.83 30.12
C LYS A 837 20.87 25.87 29.32
N ARG A 838 20.86 25.24 28.14
CA ARG A 838 19.67 25.10 27.27
C ARG A 838 19.00 23.75 27.49
N ASP A 839 17.71 23.65 27.15
CA ASP A 839 17.01 22.38 27.17
C ASP A 839 17.66 21.37 26.22
N VAL A 840 18.01 20.21 26.76
CA VAL A 840 18.60 19.08 26.04
C VAL A 840 17.63 18.51 25.00
N ARG A 841 16.31 18.51 25.31
CA ARG A 841 15.25 17.97 24.44
C ARG A 841 14.92 18.88 23.26
N ALA A 842 15.29 20.16 23.29
CA ALA A 842 15.04 21.09 22.20
C ALA A 842 15.95 20.77 20.99
N PRO A 843 15.41 20.56 19.77
CA PRO A 843 16.19 20.15 18.60
C PRO A 843 16.93 21.33 17.94
N TRP A 844 18.24 21.19 17.76
CA TRP A 844 19.12 22.13 17.06
C TRP A 844 19.42 21.63 15.63
N ARG A 845 18.36 21.42 14.82
CA ARG A 845 18.44 20.76 13.49
C ARG A 845 19.48 21.42 12.56
N THR A 846 19.56 22.75 12.56
CA THR A 846 20.47 23.53 11.71
C THR A 846 21.95 23.32 12.05
N GLU A 847 22.30 23.34 13.33
CA GLU A 847 23.66 23.13 13.81
C GLU A 847 24.04 21.65 13.70
N ALA A 848 23.10 20.75 14.01
CA ALA A 848 23.29 19.31 13.81
C ALA A 848 23.61 18.97 12.36
N GLY A 849 22.85 19.52 11.39
CA GLY A 849 23.13 19.34 9.96
C GLY A 849 24.52 19.83 9.56
N ARG A 850 24.90 21.04 9.98
CA ARG A 850 26.23 21.61 9.69
C ARG A 850 27.37 20.79 10.30
N ILE A 851 27.23 20.37 11.56
CA ILE A 851 28.20 19.48 12.23
C ILE A 851 28.29 18.14 11.49
N PHE A 852 27.16 17.58 11.06
CA PHE A 852 27.14 16.33 10.30
C PHE A 852 27.90 16.47 8.98
N THR A 853 27.68 17.55 8.20
CA THR A 853 28.41 17.78 6.93
C THR A 853 29.91 17.99 7.11
N VAL A 854 30.37 18.54 8.25
CA VAL A 854 31.80 18.64 8.57
C VAL A 854 32.38 17.26 8.93
N LEU A 855 31.64 16.44 9.68
CA LEU A 855 32.05 15.06 9.98
C LEU A 855 32.00 14.13 8.75
N GLU A 856 31.12 14.40 7.79
CA GLU A 856 31.09 13.71 6.48
C GLU A 856 32.33 14.04 5.65
N SER A 857 32.75 15.31 5.61
CA SER A 857 33.95 15.75 4.87
C SER A 857 35.29 15.47 5.56
N MET A 858 35.31 15.06 6.84
CA MET A 858 36.48 14.40 7.45
C MET A 858 36.74 12.99 6.89
N ASP A 859 35.71 12.34 6.36
CA ASP A 859 35.73 10.94 5.95
C ASP A 859 35.75 10.75 4.41
N ASP A 860 35.71 11.84 3.65
CA ASP A 860 35.72 11.85 2.18
C ASP A 860 37.12 11.48 1.65
N ALA A 861 37.23 10.37 0.93
CA ALA A 861 38.50 9.88 0.38
C ALA A 861 39.12 10.84 -0.66
N THR A 862 38.34 11.74 -1.25
CA THR A 862 38.79 12.71 -2.25
C THR A 862 39.20 14.07 -1.65
N ARG A 863 38.66 14.41 -0.47
CA ARG A 863 38.82 15.74 0.18
C ARG A 863 38.80 15.69 1.71
N ALA A 864 39.50 14.74 2.30
CA ALA A 864 39.57 14.57 3.75
C ALA A 864 39.99 15.89 4.46
N LEU A 865 39.12 16.42 5.31
CA LEU A 865 39.42 17.60 6.13
C LEU A 865 40.35 17.26 7.29
N ASP A 866 41.43 18.03 7.42
CA ASP A 866 42.28 18.04 8.60
C ASP A 866 41.47 18.24 9.89
N GLN A 867 41.80 17.46 10.92
CA GLN A 867 41.18 17.52 12.23
C GLN A 867 41.05 18.95 12.83
N PRO A 868 42.08 19.83 12.83
CA PRO A 868 41.92 21.22 13.26
C PRO A 868 40.87 21.99 12.44
N SER A 869 40.88 21.86 11.12
CA SER A 869 39.93 22.51 10.21
C SER A 869 38.49 22.05 10.47
N ALA A 870 38.29 20.76 10.81
CA ALA A 870 37.00 20.23 11.22
C ALA A 870 36.53 20.79 12.59
N VAL A 871 37.44 20.95 13.55
CA VAL A 871 37.15 21.61 14.84
C VAL A 871 36.71 23.07 14.61
N ASP A 872 37.37 23.79 13.70
CA ASP A 872 37.00 25.16 13.33
C ASP A 872 35.63 25.23 12.63
N GLY A 873 35.35 24.33 11.68
CA GLY A 873 34.04 24.22 11.04
C GLY A 873 32.89 23.90 12.00
N ILE A 874 33.12 22.99 12.96
CA ILE A 874 32.16 22.65 14.02
C ILE A 874 31.94 23.83 14.97
N LEU A 875 33.01 24.55 15.35
CA LEU A 875 32.89 25.73 16.20
C LEU A 875 32.10 26.85 15.50
N ALA A 876 32.38 27.10 14.22
CA ALA A 876 31.61 28.04 13.40
C ALA A 876 30.13 27.63 13.29
N ALA A 877 29.84 26.34 13.11
CA ALA A 877 28.46 25.82 13.09
C ALA A 877 27.69 26.08 14.40
N LEU A 878 28.36 25.98 15.56
CA LEU A 878 27.78 26.23 16.88
C LEU A 878 27.65 27.73 17.22
N GLU A 879 28.54 28.56 16.67
CA GLU A 879 28.53 30.03 16.84
C GLU A 879 27.57 30.77 15.90
N ALA A 880 27.26 30.21 14.72
CA ALA A 880 26.46 30.85 13.65
C ALA A 880 24.97 31.13 13.97
N GLY A 881 24.61 31.16 15.25
CA GLY A 881 23.35 31.68 15.79
C GLY A 881 23.45 32.16 17.25
N ARG A 882 24.65 32.29 17.82
CA ARG A 882 24.86 32.57 19.26
C ARG A 882 26.13 33.38 19.52
N SER A 883 26.00 34.51 20.22
CA SER A 883 27.12 35.13 20.92
C SER A 883 27.51 34.27 22.12
N MET A 884 28.82 34.02 22.30
CA MET A 884 29.37 33.25 23.42
C MET A 884 30.60 33.96 24.01
N PRO A 885 30.76 34.02 25.35
CA PRO A 885 31.97 34.56 25.99
C PRO A 885 33.23 33.81 25.56
N ALA A 886 34.37 34.50 25.49
CA ALA A 886 35.65 33.92 25.05
C ALA A 886 36.07 32.68 25.88
N ALA A 887 35.82 32.67 27.18
CA ALA A 887 36.05 31.51 28.04
C ALA A 887 35.17 30.30 27.65
N THR A 888 33.90 30.53 27.31
CA THR A 888 32.97 29.50 26.82
C THR A 888 33.42 28.97 25.47
N LYS A 889 33.86 29.84 24.55
CA LYS A 889 34.42 29.44 23.24
C LYS A 889 35.67 28.57 23.39
N SER A 890 36.60 28.95 24.27
CA SER A 890 37.81 28.17 24.56
C SER A 890 37.47 26.79 25.14
N HIS A 891 36.55 26.72 26.11
CA HIS A 891 36.09 25.45 26.67
C HIS A 891 35.40 24.57 25.61
N LEU A 892 34.55 25.16 24.76
CA LEU A 892 33.86 24.47 23.67
C LEU A 892 34.83 23.95 22.60
N ARG A 893 35.86 24.73 22.22
CA ARG A 893 36.92 24.27 21.31
C ARG A 893 37.64 23.06 21.89
N ASN A 894 38.10 23.15 23.14
CA ASN A 894 38.80 22.05 23.82
C ASN A 894 37.93 20.79 23.96
N LEU A 895 36.62 20.95 24.13
CA LEU A 895 35.66 19.85 24.11
C LEU A 895 35.53 19.22 22.71
N VAL A 896 35.29 20.03 21.68
CA VAL A 896 35.13 19.54 20.29
C VAL A 896 36.39 18.81 19.84
N THR A 897 37.59 19.36 20.08
CA THR A 897 38.86 18.67 19.78
C THR A 897 38.94 17.30 20.43
N LYS A 898 38.54 17.16 21.71
CA LYS A 898 38.55 15.87 22.43
C LYS A 898 37.56 14.86 21.88
N VAL A 899 36.32 15.28 21.59
CA VAL A 899 35.28 14.38 21.09
C VAL A 899 35.59 13.94 19.65
N VAL A 900 36.06 14.85 18.79
CA VAL A 900 36.52 14.52 17.43
C VAL A 900 37.75 13.61 17.46
N ALA A 901 38.73 13.85 18.35
CA ALA A 901 39.87 12.97 18.53
C ALA A 901 39.47 11.55 18.96
N ALA A 902 38.58 11.43 19.95
CA ALA A 902 38.07 10.13 20.40
C ALA A 902 37.23 9.41 19.34
N SER A 903 36.54 10.15 18.46
CA SER A 903 35.83 9.60 17.30
C SER A 903 36.81 9.08 16.24
N ALA A 904 37.89 9.82 15.96
CA ALA A 904 38.93 9.39 15.01
C ALA A 904 39.71 8.18 15.53
N GLU A 905 40.07 8.16 16.82
CA GLU A 905 40.73 7.02 17.48
C GLU A 905 39.83 5.77 17.47
N ALA A 906 38.54 5.91 17.79
CA ALA A 906 37.57 4.81 17.72
C ALA A 906 37.46 4.24 16.30
N LYS A 907 37.47 5.10 15.27
CA LYS A 907 37.47 4.69 13.87
C LYS A 907 38.78 3.98 13.47
N GLN A 908 39.94 4.52 13.85
CA GLN A 908 41.25 3.92 13.52
C GLN A 908 41.50 2.56 14.20
N SER A 909 40.92 2.34 15.38
CA SER A 909 41.10 1.11 16.18
C SER A 909 39.92 0.13 16.12
N ASN A 910 38.84 0.48 15.43
CA ASN A 910 37.52 -0.19 15.46
C ASN A 910 37.02 -0.52 16.89
N ALA A 911 37.40 0.30 17.88
CA ALA A 911 37.15 0.05 19.30
C ALA A 911 36.11 1.01 19.90
N GLU A 912 35.55 0.67 21.06
CA GLU A 912 34.63 1.59 21.75
C GLU A 912 35.33 2.91 22.13
N PRO A 913 34.71 4.07 21.87
CA PRO A 913 35.34 5.38 22.04
C PRO A 913 35.76 5.62 23.49
N ARG A 914 36.96 6.19 23.69
CA ARG A 914 37.50 6.46 25.03
C ARG A 914 36.76 7.54 25.80
N GLU A 915 36.14 8.49 25.11
CA GLU A 915 35.36 9.58 25.71
C GLU A 915 34.01 9.07 26.25
N PRO A 916 33.67 9.28 27.54
CA PRO A 916 32.53 8.65 28.19
C PRO A 916 31.16 9.09 27.66
N VAL A 917 30.98 10.35 27.25
CA VAL A 917 29.70 10.85 26.71
C VAL A 917 29.44 10.27 25.33
N LEU A 918 30.46 10.24 24.47
CA LEU A 918 30.43 9.58 23.17
C LEU A 918 30.11 8.09 23.28
N ARG A 919 30.76 7.35 24.20
CA ARG A 919 30.45 5.94 24.44
C ARG A 919 29.02 5.75 24.94
N LEU A 920 28.59 6.53 25.93
CA LEU A 920 27.23 6.49 26.47
C LEU A 920 26.17 6.75 25.40
N LEU A 921 26.41 7.69 24.48
CA LEU A 921 25.49 7.97 23.38
C LEU A 921 25.50 6.87 22.31
N LEU A 922 26.67 6.31 21.97
CA LEU A 922 26.76 5.14 21.08
C LEU A 922 25.97 3.94 21.63
N THR A 923 26.12 3.62 22.93
CA THR A 923 25.31 2.59 23.61
C THR A 923 23.82 2.94 23.60
N ARG A 924 23.44 4.20 23.82
CA ARG A 924 22.02 4.64 23.76
C ARG A 924 21.43 4.53 22.36
N ILE A 925 22.19 4.81 21.30
CA ILE A 925 21.77 4.64 19.90
C ILE A 925 21.56 3.16 19.62
N ARG A 926 22.56 2.30 19.90
CA ARG A 926 22.45 0.83 19.75
C ARG A 926 21.21 0.30 20.47
N ASN A 927 21.03 0.61 21.75
CA ASN A 927 19.88 0.14 22.52
C ASN A 927 18.52 0.67 21.99
N HIS A 928 18.49 1.87 21.42
CA HIS A 928 17.27 2.39 20.77
C HIS A 928 16.96 1.66 19.46
N ILE A 929 17.97 1.37 18.64
CA ILE A 929 17.83 0.58 17.41
C ILE A 929 17.37 -0.84 17.77
N LEU A 930 18.03 -1.51 18.71
CA LEU A 930 17.66 -2.86 19.19
C LEU A 930 16.18 -2.93 19.62
N ALA A 931 15.73 -1.94 20.40
CA ALA A 931 14.36 -1.86 20.89
C ALA A 931 13.30 -1.54 19.79
N ARG A 932 13.72 -1.14 18.58
CA ARG A 932 12.85 -1.09 17.38
C ARG A 932 12.93 -2.37 16.56
N LEU A 933 14.11 -3.01 16.45
CA LEU A 933 14.29 -4.30 15.76
C LEU A 933 13.54 -5.44 16.45
N GLN A 934 13.68 -5.57 17.77
CA GLN A 934 13.07 -6.64 18.58
C GLN A 934 11.57 -6.44 18.90
N ALA A 935 10.90 -5.45 18.30
CA ALA A 935 9.47 -5.22 18.51
C ALA A 935 8.64 -6.27 17.75
N GLY A 936 8.13 -7.29 18.47
CA GLY A 936 7.52 -8.47 17.86
C GLY A 936 6.15 -8.23 17.23
N SER A 937 5.26 -7.49 17.90
CA SER A 937 3.91 -7.20 17.38
C SER A 937 3.89 -5.98 16.45
N ALA A 938 3.01 -5.99 15.45
CA ALA A 938 2.72 -4.80 14.63
C ALA A 938 2.32 -3.57 15.49
N ASN A 939 1.53 -3.80 16.56
CA ASN A 939 1.17 -2.75 17.51
C ASN A 939 2.38 -2.22 18.30
N GLU A 940 3.37 -3.06 18.57
CA GLU A 940 4.63 -2.65 19.21
C GLU A 940 5.51 -1.88 18.23
N LYS A 941 5.63 -2.32 16.96
CA LYS A 941 6.37 -1.59 15.91
C LYS A 941 5.79 -0.19 15.67
N VAL A 942 4.45 -0.07 15.63
CA VAL A 942 3.74 1.23 15.54
C VAL A 942 4.01 2.08 16.79
N LYS A 943 3.82 1.54 18.00
CA LYS A 943 4.05 2.27 19.26
C LYS A 943 5.52 2.67 19.47
N ALA A 944 6.46 1.83 19.06
CA ALA A 944 7.90 2.11 19.12
C ALA A 944 8.29 3.24 18.17
N THR A 945 7.67 3.27 16.98
CA THR A 945 7.91 4.30 15.96
C THR A 945 7.24 5.64 16.33
N SER A 946 6.00 5.65 16.84
CA SER A 946 5.34 6.89 17.28
C SER A 946 5.99 7.52 18.52
N THR A 947 6.55 6.70 19.42
CA THR A 947 7.31 7.18 20.59
C THR A 947 8.81 7.40 20.31
N ALA A 948 9.29 7.17 19.08
CA ALA A 948 10.72 7.22 18.77
C ALA A 948 11.33 8.60 19.01
N GLY A 949 10.68 9.66 18.53
CA GLY A 949 11.15 11.05 18.69
C GLY A 949 11.21 11.49 20.15
N GLU A 950 10.21 11.14 20.96
CA GLU A 950 10.20 11.45 22.39
C GLU A 950 11.32 10.68 23.14
N LYS A 951 11.50 9.39 22.84
CA LYS A 951 12.58 8.57 23.39
C LYS A 951 13.96 9.14 23.03
N LEU A 952 14.19 9.52 21.77
CA LEU A 952 15.46 10.11 21.33
C LEU A 952 15.70 11.49 21.95
N ALA A 953 14.66 12.33 22.09
CA ALA A 953 14.74 13.59 22.85
C ALA A 953 15.13 13.36 24.32
N ASN A 954 14.53 12.36 24.97
CA ASN A 954 14.87 11.95 26.35
C ASN A 954 16.30 11.37 26.48
N LEU A 955 16.84 10.76 25.42
CA LEU A 955 18.23 10.26 25.39
C LEU A 955 19.25 11.36 25.04
N GLY A 956 18.80 12.55 24.62
CA GLY A 956 19.64 13.71 24.27
C GLY A 956 19.93 13.89 22.78
N MET A 957 19.17 13.24 21.90
CA MET A 957 19.41 13.16 20.45
C MET A 957 18.17 13.51 19.59
N PRO A 958 17.41 14.59 19.89
CA PRO A 958 16.17 14.93 19.17
C PRO A 958 16.37 15.32 17.69
N GLU A 959 17.60 15.58 17.23
CA GLU A 959 17.90 15.99 15.85
C GLU A 959 18.00 14.82 14.87
N PHE A 960 18.37 13.62 15.33
CA PHE A 960 18.76 12.50 14.46
C PHE A 960 17.67 11.45 14.26
N VAL A 961 16.41 11.76 14.58
CA VAL A 961 15.27 10.84 14.50
C VAL A 961 15.09 10.26 13.08
N GLU A 962 15.28 11.09 12.05
CA GLU A 962 15.18 10.70 10.65
C GLU A 962 16.34 9.77 10.24
N LYS A 963 17.61 10.13 10.50
CA LYS A 963 18.78 9.28 10.23
C LYS A 963 18.81 7.97 11.03
N ILE A 964 18.36 7.97 12.28
CA ILE A 964 18.25 6.74 13.09
C ILE A 964 17.10 5.86 12.58
N ARG A 965 16.03 6.46 12.03
CA ARG A 965 14.99 5.70 11.34
C ARG A 965 15.52 5.05 10.07
N GLU A 966 16.25 5.77 9.22
CA GLU A 966 16.88 5.22 8.01
C GLU A 966 17.73 3.98 8.32
N ILE A 967 18.59 4.04 9.36
CA ILE A 967 19.41 2.91 9.80
C ILE A 967 18.55 1.71 10.24
N VAL A 968 17.48 1.92 11.03
CA VAL A 968 16.58 0.83 11.44
C VAL A 968 15.82 0.24 10.23
N ASP A 969 15.26 1.10 9.39
CA ASP A 969 14.43 0.70 8.26
C ASP A 969 15.29 0.07 7.12
N GLU A 970 16.63 0.23 7.12
CA GLU A 970 17.58 -0.57 6.33
C GLU A 970 17.98 -1.88 7.01
N LEU A 971 18.35 -1.88 8.30
CA LEU A 971 18.71 -3.11 9.04
C LEU A 971 17.57 -4.14 9.07
N VAL A 972 16.31 -3.71 9.10
CA VAL A 972 15.15 -4.61 8.98
C VAL A 972 15.09 -5.27 7.61
N ARG A 973 15.50 -4.61 6.53
CA ARG A 973 15.50 -5.18 5.17
C ARG A 973 16.64 -6.18 5.00
N VAL A 974 17.87 -5.80 5.39
CA VAL A 974 19.03 -6.69 5.43
C VAL A 974 18.69 -7.96 6.23
N GLY A 975 18.15 -7.81 7.44
CA GLY A 975 17.80 -8.93 8.30
C GLY A 975 16.59 -9.76 7.86
N SER A 976 15.77 -9.28 6.92
CA SER A 976 14.73 -10.11 6.27
C SER A 976 15.38 -10.97 5.18
N VAL A 977 16.12 -10.35 4.26
CA VAL A 977 16.79 -11.03 3.14
C VAL A 977 17.78 -12.08 3.66
N ASP A 978 18.60 -11.77 4.66
CA ASP A 978 19.55 -12.72 5.25
C ASP A 978 18.87 -13.84 6.07
N ARG A 979 17.71 -13.62 6.70
CA ARG A 979 16.95 -14.72 7.34
C ARG A 979 16.20 -15.58 6.32
N GLU A 980 15.78 -15.00 5.19
CA GLU A 980 15.11 -15.71 4.09
C GLU A 980 16.09 -16.52 3.23
N ALA A 981 17.30 -16.02 2.99
CA ALA A 981 18.36 -16.73 2.27
C ALA A 981 19.15 -17.67 3.19
N HIS A 982 19.67 -17.17 4.32
CA HIS A 982 20.66 -17.88 5.14
C HIS A 982 20.11 -18.50 6.44
N GLY A 983 18.79 -18.49 6.64
CA GLY A 983 18.14 -18.92 7.89
C GLY A 983 18.60 -20.29 8.42
N ALA A 984 18.78 -21.27 7.52
CA ALA A 984 19.21 -22.63 7.88
C ALA A 984 20.62 -22.70 8.49
N TRP A 985 21.58 -21.91 7.97
CA TRP A 985 22.94 -21.87 8.54
C TRP A 985 22.97 -21.11 9.86
N TRP A 986 22.15 -20.06 10.01
CA TRP A 986 21.99 -19.38 11.31
C TRP A 986 21.35 -20.29 12.38
N GLU A 987 20.43 -21.18 11.99
CA GLU A 987 19.87 -22.20 12.89
C GLU A 987 20.89 -23.29 13.24
N MET A 988 21.71 -23.73 12.28
CA MET A 988 22.82 -24.65 12.54
C MET A 988 23.87 -24.06 13.49
N VAL A 989 24.25 -22.79 13.31
CA VAL A 989 25.16 -22.05 14.22
C VAL A 989 24.52 -21.88 15.61
N ALA A 990 23.21 -21.63 15.68
CA ALA A 990 22.48 -21.58 16.95
C ALA A 990 22.51 -22.93 17.68
N GLU A 991 22.26 -24.04 16.99
CA GLU A 991 22.37 -25.39 17.56
C GLU A 991 23.77 -25.71 18.07
N MET A 992 24.83 -25.35 17.32
CA MET A 992 26.20 -25.60 17.75
C MET A 992 26.53 -24.79 19.01
N ALA A 993 26.16 -23.51 19.07
CA ALA A 993 26.34 -22.68 20.27
C ALA A 993 25.49 -23.14 21.48
N GLU A 994 24.36 -23.82 21.29
CA GLU A 994 23.63 -24.48 22.38
C GLU A 994 24.29 -25.78 22.83
N LYS A 995 24.83 -26.59 21.89
CA LYS A 995 25.57 -27.82 22.20
C LYS A 995 26.85 -27.51 23.01
N GLU A 996 27.64 -26.53 22.59
CA GLU A 996 28.82 -26.06 23.35
C GLU A 996 28.46 -25.56 24.76
N ALA A 997 27.35 -24.81 24.88
CA ALA A 997 26.86 -24.32 26.17
C ALA A 997 26.29 -25.43 27.08
N SER A 998 25.90 -26.57 26.52
CA SER A 998 25.50 -27.77 27.30
C SER A 998 26.70 -28.64 27.71
N ALA A 999 27.80 -28.57 26.95
CA ALA A 999 29.03 -29.33 27.21
C ALA A 999 30.00 -28.61 28.16
N SER A 1000 29.86 -27.29 28.34
CA SER A 1000 30.66 -26.51 29.28
C SER A 1000 30.08 -26.63 30.71
N PRO A 1001 30.87 -27.10 31.70
CA PRO A 1001 30.39 -27.26 33.06
C PRO A 1001 30.08 -25.89 33.70
N PRO A 1002 29.08 -25.81 34.60
CA PRO A 1002 28.74 -24.55 35.26
C PRO A 1002 29.93 -24.06 36.09
N ALA A 1003 30.42 -22.86 35.77
CA ALA A 1003 31.44 -22.21 36.57
C ALA A 1003 30.90 -21.96 37.99
N ASN A 1004 31.62 -22.43 39.01
CA ASN A 1004 31.23 -22.26 40.40
C ASN A 1004 31.01 -20.77 40.73
N PRO A 1005 29.89 -20.39 41.36
CA PRO A 1005 29.74 -19.04 41.88
C PRO A 1005 30.72 -18.82 43.04
N LEU A 1006 31.40 -17.67 43.01
CA LEU A 1006 32.24 -17.10 44.06
C LEU A 1006 31.63 -15.76 44.51
#